data_AF-F9G785-F1
#
_entry.id   AF-F9G785-F1
#
_cell.length_a   1.000
_cell.length_b   1.000
_cell.length_c   1.000
_cell.angle_alpha   90.00
_cell.angle_beta   90.00
_cell.angle_gamma   90.00
#
_symmetry.space_group_name_H-M   'P 1'
#
loop_
_entity.id
_entity.type
_entity.pdbx_description
1 polymer ?
#
loop_
_entity_poly.entity_id
_entity_poly.type
_entity_poly.pdbx_seq_one_letter_code
_entity_poly.pdbx_strand_id
1 'polypeptide(L)'
;MPITQRHHAGQTGILDPKDYKVAWIAPLEIEARAAIHLLDERYRGRFPVDRGDDYVFQAGAMGGHNIVIATLPAGQEYGTGSAAALASQVKKFFPNLWFGLLVGVAAGLPDLSRVPARDIRLGDVLVGLPVGESAGLVPYDLGKETEDGFQPLRLGHSLATTEPIVRSAIGSIKLEAPYDTEKFLPYYEKIRNCEHATGIFTDPGQDNDILYLACDNGQEEVVERSPRPNQDYQRTRVWYGPIGSGDKLLKNAQKRNELRDKYGIIGLEMEAAGTMNRIPVGVIRGVCDYGDRHKNKDWQPYAAAMAASYARALLDEIPSSDRTVDFTKEVYERCYYIPFTKNPRFTGRSTILSALEDKFFGPDQSQKMALVGLGGVGKTQIALRFAYQMKEKRPDYSIFWVPVLSDETAESAYVDIAKKLRLQKSSEDDDVNDLVCQHLSSDEAGKWLLIVDNADDEELIFGSAHKPGLEQYLPHSEYGIVLLTTRSRHVAVEFAQSDVIDIEQMDQEEATTLFEKSLIQKQLLQDETSVIELLTYLSFLPLAITQAAAYLNQTRAPIRIYLGLLRNAEDNDTRVLDREFRDNTRYRGSQNAVGTTWIVSFRQIQKSNQLAVDLLSFISCIEPKAIPQSILPDAEADELEWAIGTLCSYSFLVRREESNVFDMHSLVHTATRGWLDKQDREIQVSNDAICHLAARFPTRNHAHYDFGRQYVPHAVRLLNRTHGNKTVESYQLFGKVGVFLYMDRRFKEAIRCLEEVCWWRQGLHPATDAARLGSEHSLATAYLNDRRIKDAIEMLEHVVAVRREILDEKDHSRLGSEHSLATAYLNDQRIKDAIEMLEHVVAVRRELLAKDNSS
;
A
#
# COMPACT_ATOMS: atom_id res chain seq x y z
N MET A 1 -6.88 -36.06 -1.88
CA MET A 1 -5.89 -35.94 -0.78
C MET A 1 -6.46 -36.64 0.43
N PRO A 2 -5.66 -37.40 1.21
CA PRO A 2 -6.19 -38.13 2.36
C PRO A 2 -6.64 -37.13 3.43
N ILE A 3 -7.80 -37.41 4.03
CA ILE A 3 -8.35 -36.69 5.18
C ILE A 3 -7.26 -36.64 6.26
N THR A 4 -6.70 -35.47 6.51
CA THR A 4 -5.75 -35.25 7.61
C THR A 4 -6.47 -35.51 8.92
N GLN A 5 -6.36 -36.74 9.42
CA GLN A 5 -6.63 -37.08 10.81
C GLN A 5 -5.58 -36.39 11.68
N ARG A 6 -5.87 -35.18 12.16
CA ARG A 6 -5.15 -34.62 13.30
C ARG A 6 -5.73 -35.22 14.58
N HIS A 7 -4.93 -36.04 15.24
CA HIS A 7 -5.14 -36.45 16.63
C HIS A 7 -5.00 -35.20 17.52
N HIS A 8 -6.12 -34.63 17.96
CA HIS A 8 -6.14 -33.74 19.13
C HIS A 8 -6.44 -34.60 20.36
N ALA A 9 -5.47 -34.65 21.27
CA ALA A 9 -5.66 -35.18 22.60
C ALA A 9 -6.64 -34.27 23.38
N GLY A 10 -7.76 -34.84 23.79
CA GLY A 10 -8.56 -34.50 24.97
C GLY A 10 -8.88 -33.03 25.28
N GLN A 11 -9.91 -32.47 24.63
CA GLN A 11 -10.89 -31.59 25.27
C GLN A 11 -12.16 -31.54 24.41
N THR A 12 -13.20 -32.28 24.82
CA THR A 12 -14.53 -32.26 24.18
C THR A 12 -15.30 -31.03 24.70
N GLY A 13 -15.31 -29.94 23.92
CA GLY A 13 -16.07 -28.74 24.24
C GLY A 13 -17.59 -28.95 24.17
N ILE A 14 -18.33 -28.19 24.98
CA ILE A 14 -19.80 -28.11 24.94
C ILE A 14 -20.19 -27.10 23.84
N LEU A 15 -21.10 -27.49 22.94
CA LEU A 15 -21.61 -26.62 21.87
C LEU A 15 -22.83 -25.82 22.37
N ASP A 16 -22.93 -24.54 22.03
CA ASP A 16 -24.11 -23.72 22.34
C ASP A 16 -25.20 -23.91 21.26
N PRO A 17 -26.42 -24.38 21.62
CA PRO A 17 -27.53 -24.50 20.66
C PRO A 17 -27.96 -23.18 20.01
N LYS A 18 -27.62 -22.01 20.58
CA LYS A 18 -27.96 -20.70 20.01
C LYS A 18 -27.22 -20.39 18.70
N ASP A 19 -26.10 -21.05 18.45
CA ASP A 19 -25.25 -20.78 17.29
C ASP A 19 -25.75 -21.45 16.01
N TYR A 20 -26.74 -22.34 16.11
CA TYR A 20 -27.20 -23.17 14.99
C TYR A 20 -28.55 -22.68 14.47
N LYS A 21 -28.52 -22.15 13.24
CA LYS A 21 -29.69 -21.53 12.59
C LYS A 21 -30.30 -22.42 11.51
N VAL A 22 -29.61 -23.47 11.07
CA VAL A 22 -30.09 -24.38 10.03
C VAL A 22 -30.16 -25.81 10.55
N ALA A 23 -31.31 -26.44 10.40
CA ALA A 23 -31.49 -27.86 10.73
C ALA A 23 -31.52 -28.73 9.47
N TRP A 24 -30.55 -29.61 9.33
CA TRP A 24 -30.56 -30.67 8.32
C TRP A 24 -31.19 -31.93 8.91
N ILE A 25 -32.39 -32.28 8.46
CA ILE A 25 -33.13 -33.45 8.91
C ILE A 25 -32.88 -34.58 7.91
N ALA A 26 -32.19 -35.62 8.37
CA ALA A 26 -31.84 -36.80 7.60
C ALA A 26 -32.30 -38.05 8.39
N PRO A 27 -33.53 -38.51 8.18
CA PRO A 27 -34.14 -39.62 8.93
C PRO A 27 -33.33 -40.93 8.90
N LEU A 28 -32.75 -41.29 7.76
CA LEU A 28 -31.99 -42.53 7.59
C LEU A 28 -30.49 -42.31 7.79
N GLU A 29 -29.79 -43.33 8.28
CA GLU A 29 -28.34 -43.28 8.51
C GLU A 29 -27.55 -42.95 7.23
N ILE A 30 -27.96 -43.50 6.08
CA ILE A 30 -27.28 -43.24 4.79
C ILE A 30 -27.42 -41.78 4.35
N GLU A 31 -28.56 -41.15 4.64
CA GLU A 31 -28.85 -39.74 4.34
C GLU A 31 -28.00 -38.84 5.25
N ALA A 32 -27.92 -39.18 6.53
CA ALA A 32 -27.10 -38.47 7.50
C ALA A 32 -25.62 -38.57 7.16
N ARG A 33 -25.14 -39.75 6.74
CA ARG A 33 -23.76 -39.95 6.28
C ARG A 33 -23.44 -39.10 5.05
N ALA A 34 -24.34 -39.02 4.07
CA ALA A 34 -24.15 -38.16 2.92
C ALA A 34 -24.01 -36.67 3.33
N ALA A 35 -24.85 -36.20 4.26
CA ALA A 35 -24.76 -34.85 4.81
C ALA A 35 -23.45 -34.58 5.56
N ILE A 36 -23.00 -35.53 6.40
CA ILE A 36 -21.76 -35.42 7.18
C ILE A 36 -20.53 -35.33 6.26
N HIS A 37 -20.50 -36.09 5.17
CA HIS A 37 -19.40 -36.06 4.20
C HIS A 37 -19.35 -34.77 3.39
N LEU A 38 -20.43 -33.99 3.37
CA LEU A 38 -20.50 -32.69 2.70
C LEU A 38 -20.27 -31.49 3.63
N LEU A 39 -20.08 -31.71 4.93
CA LEU A 39 -19.72 -30.64 5.85
C LEU A 39 -18.37 -30.04 5.45
N ASP A 40 -18.30 -28.71 5.45
CA ASP A 40 -17.03 -28.01 5.29
C ASP A 40 -16.18 -28.23 6.56
N GLU A 41 -16.83 -28.15 7.73
CA GLU A 41 -16.24 -28.46 9.03
C GLU A 41 -17.16 -29.34 9.88
N ARG A 42 -16.58 -30.33 10.57
CA ARG A 42 -17.31 -31.17 11.52
C ARG A 42 -16.91 -30.82 12.94
N TYR A 43 -17.88 -30.35 13.73
CA TYR A 43 -17.65 -29.99 15.12
C TYR A 43 -17.74 -31.25 16.01
N ARG A 44 -16.66 -31.56 16.74
CA ARG A 44 -16.57 -32.75 17.61
C ARG A 44 -17.14 -32.53 19.01
N GLY A 45 -17.57 -31.31 19.34
CA GLY A 45 -18.23 -31.01 20.59
C GLY A 45 -19.58 -31.70 20.72
N ARG A 46 -20.17 -31.65 21.91
CA ARG A 46 -21.51 -32.20 22.17
C ARG A 46 -22.43 -31.10 22.69
N PHE A 47 -23.69 -31.15 22.30
CA PHE A 47 -24.70 -30.32 22.91
C PHE A 47 -25.04 -30.83 24.33
N PRO A 48 -25.35 -29.94 25.28
CA PRO A 48 -25.79 -30.34 26.61
C PRO A 48 -27.16 -31.00 26.52
N VAL A 49 -27.27 -32.27 26.95
CA VAL A 49 -28.54 -33.03 26.92
C VAL A 49 -29.03 -33.27 28.35
N ASP A 50 -30.33 -33.08 28.57
CA ASP A 50 -30.99 -33.30 29.86
C ASP A 50 -31.85 -34.57 29.87
N ARG A 51 -32.25 -35.03 31.07
CA ARG A 51 -33.21 -36.13 31.18
C ARG A 51 -34.55 -35.72 30.54
N GLY A 52 -34.96 -36.47 29.52
CA GLY A 52 -36.17 -36.20 28.73
C GLY A 52 -35.89 -35.73 27.31
N ASP A 53 -34.62 -35.58 26.92
CA ASP A 53 -34.22 -35.42 25.53
C ASP A 53 -34.07 -36.79 24.84
N ASP A 54 -34.76 -36.99 23.70
CA ASP A 54 -34.82 -38.27 22.99
C ASP A 54 -33.79 -38.38 21.84
N TYR A 55 -33.31 -37.25 21.32
CA TYR A 55 -32.41 -37.20 20.17
C TYR A 55 -31.04 -36.61 20.49
N VAL A 56 -30.01 -37.12 19.81
CA VAL A 56 -28.66 -36.57 19.79
C VAL A 56 -28.38 -36.02 18.41
N PHE A 57 -27.76 -34.85 18.36
CA PHE A 57 -27.49 -34.16 17.12
C PHE A 57 -26.01 -34.17 16.75
N GLN A 58 -25.73 -34.14 15.45
CA GLN A 58 -24.40 -33.88 14.94
C GLN A 58 -24.31 -32.41 14.50
N ALA A 59 -23.13 -31.83 14.61
CA ALA A 59 -22.91 -30.42 14.35
C ALA A 59 -21.77 -30.22 13.35
N GLY A 60 -21.89 -29.16 12.56
CA GLY A 60 -20.83 -28.72 11.66
C GLY A 60 -21.18 -27.40 10.97
N ALA A 61 -20.32 -26.99 10.06
CA ALA A 61 -20.56 -25.87 9.17
C ALA A 61 -20.70 -26.34 7.73
N MET A 62 -21.60 -25.69 6.99
CA MET A 62 -21.81 -25.95 5.57
C MET A 62 -22.33 -24.68 4.90
N GLY A 63 -21.60 -24.17 3.91
CA GLY A 63 -22.00 -22.99 3.13
C GLY A 63 -22.02 -21.70 3.96
N GLY A 64 -21.18 -21.61 4.99
CA GLY A 64 -21.17 -20.49 5.93
C GLY A 64 -22.31 -20.51 6.96
N HIS A 65 -23.09 -21.60 7.04
CA HIS A 65 -24.13 -21.79 8.06
C HIS A 65 -23.66 -22.82 9.09
N ASN A 66 -23.90 -22.55 10.38
CA ASN A 66 -23.84 -23.58 11.41
C ASN A 66 -25.07 -24.47 11.32
N ILE A 67 -24.83 -25.75 11.02
CA ILE A 67 -25.86 -26.73 10.73
C ILE A 67 -25.90 -27.80 11.80
N VAL A 68 -27.12 -28.10 12.24
CA VAL A 68 -27.40 -29.28 13.04
C VAL A 68 -27.93 -30.40 12.13
N ILE A 69 -27.27 -31.56 12.11
CA ILE A 69 -27.75 -32.77 11.43
C ILE A 69 -28.51 -33.63 12.45
N ALA A 70 -29.80 -33.81 12.19
CA ALA A 70 -30.74 -34.54 13.02
C ALA A 70 -31.17 -35.85 12.33
N THR A 71 -31.04 -36.96 13.05
CA THR A 71 -31.32 -38.31 12.55
C THR A 71 -32.15 -39.09 13.56
N LEU A 72 -32.97 -40.03 13.09
CA LEU A 72 -33.75 -40.86 13.98
C LEU A 72 -32.85 -41.84 14.77
N PRO A 73 -33.22 -42.20 16.01
CA PRO A 73 -32.56 -43.23 16.80
C PRO A 73 -32.44 -44.53 16.03
N ALA A 74 -31.32 -45.24 16.25
CA ALA A 74 -31.09 -46.52 15.61
C ALA A 74 -32.23 -47.50 15.91
N GLY A 75 -32.85 -48.04 14.85
CA GLY A 75 -33.97 -48.97 14.95
C GLY A 75 -35.36 -48.33 15.11
N GLN A 76 -35.47 -47.00 15.21
CA GLN A 76 -36.77 -46.32 15.22
C GLN A 76 -37.42 -46.36 13.82
N GLU A 77 -38.72 -46.60 13.78
CA GLU A 77 -39.51 -46.55 12.55
C GLU A 77 -39.61 -45.12 12.02
N TYR A 78 -39.32 -44.95 10.73
CA TYR A 78 -39.49 -43.68 10.01
C TYR A 78 -40.95 -43.49 9.58
N GLY A 79 -41.38 -42.23 9.46
CA GLY A 79 -42.76 -41.85 9.20
C GLY A 79 -43.07 -40.45 9.74
N THR A 80 -44.27 -39.96 9.46
CA THR A 80 -44.68 -38.58 9.75
C THR A 80 -44.68 -38.29 11.25
N GLY A 81 -45.09 -39.26 12.08
CA GLY A 81 -45.09 -39.14 13.55
C GLY A 81 -43.68 -39.01 14.13
N SER A 82 -42.77 -39.91 13.75
CA SER A 82 -41.36 -39.90 14.19
C SER A 82 -40.65 -38.63 13.73
N ALA A 83 -40.89 -38.21 12.48
CA ALA A 83 -40.32 -36.98 11.94
C ALA A 83 -40.83 -35.73 12.66
N ALA A 84 -42.12 -35.68 13.01
CA ALA A 84 -42.70 -34.60 13.79
C ALA A 84 -42.12 -34.53 15.22
N ALA A 85 -41.83 -35.68 15.85
CA ALA A 85 -41.18 -35.72 17.16
C ALA A 85 -39.74 -35.16 17.09
N LEU A 86 -38.94 -35.62 16.12
CA LEU A 86 -37.60 -35.11 15.87
C LEU A 86 -37.59 -33.60 15.61
N ALA A 87 -38.44 -33.13 14.69
CA ALA A 87 -38.57 -31.72 14.39
C ALA A 87 -39.04 -30.87 15.59
N SER A 88 -39.92 -31.42 16.45
CA SER A 88 -40.35 -30.72 17.66
C SER A 88 -39.20 -30.53 18.65
N GLN A 89 -38.35 -31.54 18.84
CA GLN A 89 -37.20 -31.42 19.72
C GLN A 89 -36.15 -30.48 19.13
N VAL A 90 -35.86 -30.56 17.81
CA VAL A 90 -34.96 -29.61 17.14
C VAL A 90 -35.44 -28.16 17.37
N LYS A 91 -36.73 -27.88 17.15
CA LYS A 91 -37.30 -26.54 17.37
C LYS A 91 -37.18 -26.06 18.82
N LYS A 92 -37.39 -26.97 19.79
CA LYS A 92 -37.28 -26.66 21.21
C LYS A 92 -35.83 -26.41 21.63
N PHE A 93 -34.91 -27.20 21.09
CA PHE A 93 -33.52 -27.26 21.53
C PHE A 93 -32.67 -26.15 20.89
N PHE A 94 -32.97 -25.76 19.64
CA PHE A 94 -32.25 -24.72 18.91
C PHE A 94 -33.10 -23.44 18.81
N PRO A 95 -32.94 -22.47 19.73
CA PRO A 95 -33.85 -21.33 19.85
C PRO A 95 -33.74 -20.32 18.70
N ASN A 96 -32.59 -20.27 18.02
CA ASN A 96 -32.32 -19.36 16.91
C ASN A 96 -32.53 -20.02 15.54
N LEU A 97 -33.20 -21.18 15.50
CA LEU A 97 -33.45 -21.91 14.27
C LEU A 97 -34.24 -21.04 13.27
N TRP A 98 -33.66 -20.84 12.09
CA TRP A 98 -34.22 -20.06 11.00
C TRP A 98 -35.07 -20.92 10.07
N PHE A 99 -34.48 -22.00 9.54
CA PHE A 99 -35.19 -22.96 8.68
C PHE A 99 -34.57 -24.35 8.79
N GLY A 100 -35.29 -25.36 8.29
CA GLY A 100 -34.71 -26.68 8.09
C GLY A 100 -34.66 -27.10 6.63
N LEU A 101 -33.85 -28.11 6.35
CA LEU A 101 -33.82 -28.84 5.10
C LEU A 101 -34.10 -30.31 5.43
N LEU A 102 -35.15 -30.85 4.83
CA LEU A 102 -35.46 -32.27 4.91
C LEU A 102 -34.87 -32.93 3.67
N VAL A 103 -33.75 -33.60 3.87
CA VAL A 103 -32.93 -34.16 2.79
C VAL A 103 -32.84 -35.66 2.95
N GLY A 104 -33.23 -36.37 1.90
CA GLY A 104 -33.20 -37.82 1.92
C GLY A 104 -33.62 -38.45 0.61
N VAL A 105 -34.21 -39.63 0.67
CA VAL A 105 -34.65 -40.37 -0.52
C VAL A 105 -36.16 -40.45 -0.65
N ALA A 106 -36.65 -40.68 -1.86
CA ALA A 106 -38.06 -40.84 -2.17
C ALA A 106 -38.27 -41.80 -3.35
N ALA A 107 -39.53 -42.21 -3.53
CA ALA A 107 -39.99 -42.81 -4.76
C ALA A 107 -40.23 -41.73 -5.82
N GLY A 108 -39.68 -41.88 -7.02
CA GLY A 108 -39.90 -41.00 -8.16
C GLY A 108 -41.14 -41.40 -8.96
N LEU A 109 -41.89 -40.42 -9.46
CA LEU A 109 -43.14 -40.66 -10.19
C LEU A 109 -43.06 -40.18 -11.65
N PRO A 110 -42.45 -40.95 -12.55
CA PRO A 110 -42.40 -40.62 -13.96
C PRO A 110 -43.81 -40.64 -14.58
N ASP A 111 -43.98 -39.85 -15.61
CA ASP A 111 -45.22 -39.66 -16.38
C ASP A 111 -44.80 -39.38 -17.82
N LEU A 112 -44.73 -40.44 -18.62
CA LEU A 112 -44.25 -40.37 -20.00
C LEU A 112 -45.35 -40.01 -20.99
N SER A 113 -46.62 -39.97 -20.56
CA SER A 113 -47.76 -39.62 -21.41
C SER A 113 -47.99 -38.10 -21.52
N ARG A 114 -47.50 -37.31 -20.56
CA ARG A 114 -47.57 -35.84 -20.65
C ARG A 114 -46.64 -35.25 -21.72
N VAL A 115 -46.96 -34.03 -22.17
CA VAL A 115 -46.13 -33.24 -23.10
C VAL A 115 -45.74 -31.91 -22.46
N PRO A 116 -44.44 -31.64 -22.22
CA PRO A 116 -43.28 -32.53 -22.41
C PRO A 116 -43.23 -33.65 -21.35
N ALA A 117 -42.68 -34.81 -21.70
CA ALA A 117 -42.62 -36.00 -20.83
C ALA A 117 -41.94 -35.74 -19.47
N ARG A 118 -42.46 -36.36 -18.40
CA ARG A 118 -41.87 -36.43 -17.05
C ARG A 118 -41.03 -37.70 -16.94
N ASP A 119 -39.87 -37.68 -17.56
CA ASP A 119 -38.96 -38.81 -17.48
C ASP A 119 -38.16 -38.76 -16.18
N ILE A 120 -38.77 -38.91 -15.01
CA ILE A 120 -38.04 -39.00 -13.73
C ILE A 120 -37.28 -40.32 -13.67
N ARG A 121 -35.99 -40.26 -13.33
CA ARG A 121 -35.07 -41.41 -13.32
C ARG A 121 -34.48 -41.71 -11.94
N LEU A 122 -33.98 -42.93 -11.74
CA LEU A 122 -33.28 -43.27 -10.49
C LEU A 122 -32.01 -42.42 -10.36
N GLY A 123 -31.87 -41.80 -9.18
CA GLY A 123 -30.84 -40.82 -8.86
C GLY A 123 -31.10 -39.40 -9.39
N ASP A 124 -32.27 -39.11 -9.95
CA ASP A 124 -32.74 -37.73 -10.11
C ASP A 124 -33.01 -37.09 -8.74
N VAL A 125 -33.01 -35.75 -8.69
CA VAL A 125 -33.34 -34.97 -7.50
C VAL A 125 -34.73 -34.36 -7.65
N LEU A 126 -35.58 -34.53 -6.63
CA LEU A 126 -36.91 -33.94 -6.53
C LEU A 126 -36.86 -32.81 -5.51
N VAL A 127 -37.36 -31.63 -5.89
CA VAL A 127 -37.40 -30.46 -5.02
C VAL A 127 -38.84 -30.03 -4.85
N GLY A 128 -39.31 -30.06 -3.60
CA GLY A 128 -40.65 -29.64 -3.22
C GLY A 128 -40.82 -28.14 -3.48
N LEU A 129 -41.63 -27.77 -4.47
CA LEU A 129 -41.90 -26.38 -4.81
C LEU A 129 -43.41 -26.19 -5.03
N PRO A 130 -44.02 -25.13 -4.47
CA PRO A 130 -45.43 -24.84 -4.72
C PRO A 130 -45.68 -24.55 -6.19
N VAL A 131 -46.74 -25.15 -6.74
CA VAL A 131 -47.21 -24.94 -8.12
C VAL A 131 -48.73 -24.76 -8.07
N GLY A 132 -49.23 -23.65 -8.63
CA GLY A 132 -50.65 -23.29 -8.55
C GLY A 132 -51.09 -23.11 -7.10
N GLU A 133 -52.14 -23.82 -6.70
CA GLU A 133 -52.65 -23.78 -5.32
C GLU A 133 -51.90 -24.74 -4.36
N SER A 134 -51.05 -25.64 -4.87
CA SER A 134 -50.32 -26.60 -4.01
C SER A 134 -49.25 -25.92 -3.15
N ALA A 135 -49.14 -26.31 -1.87
CA ALA A 135 -48.10 -25.85 -0.95
C ALA A 135 -46.70 -26.43 -1.24
N GLY A 136 -46.54 -27.24 -2.30
CA GLY A 136 -45.30 -27.95 -2.63
C GLY A 136 -45.18 -29.32 -1.93
N LEU A 137 -46.06 -29.59 -0.97
CA LEU A 137 -46.29 -30.90 -0.38
C LEU A 137 -47.77 -31.26 -0.38
N VAL A 138 -48.06 -32.55 -0.55
CA VAL A 138 -49.42 -33.10 -0.51
C VAL A 138 -49.48 -34.22 0.53
N PRO A 139 -50.12 -34.01 1.69
CA PRO A 139 -50.29 -35.07 2.68
C PRO A 139 -51.42 -36.02 2.23
N TYR A 140 -51.08 -37.01 1.42
CA TYR A 140 -52.06 -37.77 0.62
C TYR A 140 -52.85 -38.82 1.43
N ASP A 141 -52.50 -39.05 2.69
CA ASP A 141 -53.19 -39.95 3.61
C ASP A 141 -53.78 -39.23 4.84
N LEU A 142 -53.64 -37.90 4.92
CA LEU A 142 -54.25 -37.06 5.94
C LEU A 142 -55.52 -36.36 5.42
N GLY A 143 -56.67 -36.96 5.67
CA GLY A 143 -57.91 -36.59 5.00
C GLY A 143 -59.17 -37.15 5.65
N LYS A 144 -60.31 -36.86 5.03
CA LYS A 144 -61.59 -37.48 5.34
C LYS A 144 -61.91 -38.49 4.25
N GLU A 145 -62.35 -39.68 4.66
CA GLU A 145 -63.00 -40.60 3.74
C GLU A 145 -64.44 -40.12 3.52
N THR A 146 -64.82 -39.85 2.26
CA THR A 146 -66.20 -39.46 1.90
C THR A 146 -66.82 -40.48 0.94
N GLU A 147 -68.11 -40.35 0.64
CA GLU A 147 -68.78 -41.21 -0.36
C GLU A 147 -68.15 -41.10 -1.76
N ASP A 148 -67.54 -39.95 -2.07
CA ASP A 148 -66.80 -39.69 -3.31
C ASP A 148 -65.31 -40.08 -3.23
N GLY A 149 -64.91 -40.77 -2.15
CA GLY A 149 -63.55 -41.24 -1.86
C GLY A 149 -62.73 -40.30 -0.97
N PHE A 150 -61.44 -40.63 -0.81
CA PHE A 150 -60.56 -39.88 0.08
C PHE A 150 -60.33 -38.43 -0.37
N GLN A 151 -60.64 -37.48 0.52
CA GLN A 151 -60.40 -36.04 0.36
C GLN A 151 -59.38 -35.52 1.38
N PRO A 152 -58.25 -34.93 0.94
CA PRO A 152 -57.25 -34.35 1.85
C PRO A 152 -57.83 -33.26 2.74
N LEU A 153 -57.39 -33.18 4.00
CA LEU A 153 -57.80 -32.11 4.90
C LEU A 153 -57.34 -30.75 4.36
N ARG A 154 -58.23 -29.75 4.43
CA ARG A 154 -58.01 -28.38 3.92
C ARG A 154 -57.49 -28.34 2.47
N LEU A 155 -57.94 -29.28 1.62
CA LEU A 155 -57.54 -29.41 0.21
C LEU A 155 -56.02 -29.56 0.00
N GLY A 156 -55.28 -29.98 1.04
CA GLY A 156 -53.82 -30.10 0.99
C GLY A 156 -53.06 -28.80 1.30
N HIS A 157 -53.73 -27.71 1.70
CA HIS A 157 -53.10 -26.41 2.02
C HIS A 157 -52.78 -26.22 3.52
N SER A 158 -52.80 -27.27 4.33
CA SER A 158 -52.67 -27.15 5.80
C SER A 158 -51.24 -27.04 6.32
N LEU A 159 -50.22 -27.29 5.48
CA LEU A 159 -48.82 -27.39 5.91
C LEU A 159 -48.13 -26.03 5.88
N ALA A 160 -47.13 -25.85 6.76
CA ALA A 160 -46.29 -24.65 6.72
C ALA A 160 -45.60 -24.53 5.36
N THR A 161 -45.47 -23.30 4.88
CA THR A 161 -44.75 -23.06 3.63
C THR A 161 -43.25 -23.03 3.88
N THR A 162 -42.48 -23.54 2.93
CA THR A 162 -41.01 -23.39 2.94
C THR A 162 -40.65 -21.90 3.01
N GLU A 163 -39.66 -21.56 3.87
CA GLU A 163 -39.23 -20.19 4.07
C GLU A 163 -38.96 -19.46 2.75
N PRO A 164 -39.36 -18.18 2.59
CA PRO A 164 -39.17 -17.44 1.34
C PRO A 164 -37.72 -17.41 0.86
N ILE A 165 -36.75 -17.36 1.77
CA ILE A 165 -35.31 -17.37 1.42
C ILE A 165 -34.90 -18.70 0.76
N VAL A 166 -35.36 -19.83 1.30
CA VAL A 166 -35.09 -21.17 0.75
C VAL A 166 -35.76 -21.30 -0.61
N ARG A 167 -37.00 -20.81 -0.76
CA ARG A 167 -37.68 -20.76 -2.07
C ARG A 167 -36.96 -19.86 -3.08
N SER A 168 -36.39 -18.74 -2.63
CA SER A 168 -35.60 -17.85 -3.48
C SER A 168 -34.32 -18.54 -3.97
N ALA A 169 -33.61 -19.26 -3.09
CA ALA A 169 -32.42 -20.04 -3.45
C ALA A 169 -32.75 -21.19 -4.43
N ILE A 170 -33.83 -21.93 -4.20
CA ILE A 170 -34.35 -22.91 -5.16
C ILE A 170 -34.65 -22.24 -6.51
N GLY A 171 -35.27 -21.07 -6.48
CA GLY A 171 -35.54 -20.26 -7.67
C GLY A 171 -34.28 -19.90 -8.43
N SER A 172 -33.22 -19.49 -7.72
CA SER A 172 -31.90 -19.16 -8.28
C SER A 172 -31.29 -20.34 -9.03
N ILE A 173 -31.21 -21.52 -8.39
CA ILE A 173 -30.69 -22.74 -9.02
C ILE A 173 -31.55 -23.15 -10.23
N LYS A 174 -32.87 -23.10 -10.07
CA LYS A 174 -33.82 -23.47 -11.13
C LYS A 174 -33.70 -22.61 -12.39
N LEU A 175 -33.19 -21.37 -12.31
CA LEU A 175 -32.99 -20.51 -13.49
C LEU A 175 -31.99 -21.12 -14.50
N GLU A 176 -31.11 -22.00 -14.05
CA GLU A 176 -30.12 -22.67 -14.89
C GLU A 176 -30.62 -23.97 -15.50
N ALA A 177 -31.86 -24.39 -15.20
CA ALA A 177 -32.45 -25.60 -15.76
C ALA A 177 -32.49 -25.54 -17.31
N PRO A 178 -32.11 -26.62 -18.03
CA PRO A 178 -31.88 -27.98 -17.52
C PRO A 178 -30.43 -28.30 -17.09
N TYR A 179 -29.55 -27.31 -16.99
CA TYR A 179 -28.14 -27.45 -16.61
C TYR A 179 -27.87 -27.18 -15.13
N ASP A 180 -28.93 -27.06 -14.33
CA ASP A 180 -28.87 -26.84 -12.89
C ASP A 180 -28.18 -27.98 -12.12
N THR A 181 -27.98 -29.15 -12.76
CA THR A 181 -27.11 -30.21 -12.25
C THR A 181 -25.65 -29.76 -12.09
N GLU A 182 -25.16 -28.85 -12.93
CA GLU A 182 -23.77 -28.36 -12.87
C GLU A 182 -23.46 -27.62 -11.56
N LYS A 183 -24.47 -27.05 -10.90
CA LYS A 183 -24.34 -26.36 -9.61
C LYS A 183 -23.96 -27.26 -8.46
N PHE A 184 -24.44 -28.51 -8.47
CA PHE A 184 -24.25 -29.42 -7.35
C PHE A 184 -23.43 -30.67 -7.67
N LEU A 185 -23.17 -30.92 -8.95
CA LEU A 185 -22.29 -32.00 -9.38
C LEU A 185 -20.89 -31.98 -8.72
N PRO A 186 -20.23 -30.82 -8.54
CA PRO A 186 -18.94 -30.78 -7.83
C PRO A 186 -18.99 -31.28 -6.38
N TYR A 187 -20.16 -31.19 -5.73
CA TYR A 187 -20.35 -31.74 -4.38
C TYR A 187 -20.51 -33.26 -4.41
N TYR A 188 -21.24 -33.78 -5.40
CA TYR A 188 -21.34 -35.22 -5.60
C TYR A 188 -19.97 -35.84 -5.89
N GLU A 189 -19.14 -35.20 -6.73
CA GLU A 189 -17.80 -35.69 -7.04
C GLU A 189 -16.91 -35.84 -5.80
N LYS A 190 -17.10 -34.98 -4.78
CA LYS A 190 -16.39 -35.06 -3.51
C LYS A 190 -16.80 -36.28 -2.68
N ILE A 191 -18.07 -36.71 -2.76
CA ILE A 191 -18.62 -37.77 -1.89
C ILE A 191 -18.76 -39.13 -2.57
N ARG A 192 -18.69 -39.21 -3.90
CA ARG A 192 -18.92 -40.45 -4.67
C ARG A 192 -18.05 -41.63 -4.20
N ASN A 193 -16.83 -41.33 -3.75
CA ASN A 193 -15.84 -42.32 -3.31
C ASN A 193 -15.76 -42.44 -1.77
N CYS A 194 -16.61 -41.73 -1.03
CA CYS A 194 -16.65 -41.81 0.42
C CYS A 194 -17.33 -43.10 0.87
N GLU A 195 -16.76 -43.73 1.90
CA GLU A 195 -17.26 -45.00 2.43
C GLU A 195 -18.52 -44.81 3.30
N HIS A 196 -19.41 -45.79 3.20
CA HIS A 196 -20.51 -46.04 4.13
C HIS A 196 -20.59 -47.54 4.48
N ALA A 197 -21.52 -47.92 5.36
CA ALA A 197 -21.57 -49.27 5.95
C ALA A 197 -21.67 -50.43 4.96
N THR A 198 -22.12 -50.17 3.72
CA THR A 198 -22.41 -51.18 2.70
C THR A 198 -21.71 -50.92 1.37
N GLY A 199 -20.81 -49.93 1.28
CA GLY A 199 -20.14 -49.57 0.02
C GLY A 199 -19.72 -48.10 -0.05
N ILE A 200 -19.83 -47.53 -1.24
CA ILE A 200 -19.55 -46.12 -1.57
C ILE A 200 -20.76 -45.50 -2.31
N PHE A 201 -20.81 -44.18 -2.41
CA PHE A 201 -21.92 -43.42 -3.02
C PHE A 201 -21.91 -43.42 -4.56
N THR A 202 -21.37 -44.45 -5.20
CA THR A 202 -21.25 -44.53 -6.66
C THR A 202 -22.59 -44.67 -7.36
N ASP A 203 -22.68 -44.06 -8.54
CA ASP A 203 -23.77 -44.28 -9.50
C ASP A 203 -23.85 -45.77 -9.92
N PRO A 204 -24.98 -46.47 -9.68
CA PRO A 204 -25.19 -47.84 -10.14
C PRO A 204 -25.21 -47.99 -11.67
N GLY A 205 -25.31 -46.90 -12.42
CA GLY A 205 -25.32 -46.89 -13.88
C GLY A 205 -26.74 -46.90 -14.45
N GLN A 206 -26.93 -46.21 -15.57
CA GLN A 206 -28.26 -46.03 -16.17
C GLN A 206 -28.87 -47.32 -16.74
N ASP A 207 -28.06 -48.32 -17.07
CA ASP A 207 -28.57 -49.63 -17.53
C ASP A 207 -29.32 -50.38 -16.41
N ASN A 208 -29.07 -50.00 -15.15
CA ASN A 208 -29.78 -50.51 -13.97
C ASN A 208 -31.00 -49.66 -13.58
N ASP A 209 -31.32 -48.62 -14.35
CA ASP A 209 -32.50 -47.78 -14.16
C ASP A 209 -33.70 -48.33 -14.96
N ILE A 210 -34.40 -49.28 -14.35
CA ILE A 210 -35.53 -50.00 -14.96
C ILE A 210 -36.85 -49.45 -14.45
N LEU A 211 -37.68 -48.93 -15.36
CA LEU A 211 -39.04 -48.47 -15.06
C LEU A 211 -40.07 -49.50 -15.54
N TYR A 212 -40.98 -49.86 -14.64
CA TYR A 212 -42.14 -50.70 -14.94
C TYR A 212 -43.42 -49.86 -14.98
N LEU A 213 -44.16 -49.94 -16.08
CA LEU A 213 -45.49 -49.34 -16.19
C LEU A 213 -46.57 -50.42 -16.09
N ALA A 214 -47.61 -50.14 -15.32
CA ALA A 214 -48.78 -51.01 -15.24
C ALA A 214 -49.66 -50.80 -16.47
N CYS A 215 -49.92 -51.88 -17.20
CA CYS A 215 -50.90 -51.93 -18.29
C CYS A 215 -52.32 -52.06 -17.72
N ASP A 216 -53.34 -51.77 -18.54
CA ASP A 216 -54.77 -51.82 -18.16
C ASP A 216 -55.22 -53.21 -17.66
N ASN A 217 -54.48 -54.26 -18.00
CA ASN A 217 -54.71 -55.65 -17.57
C ASN A 217 -54.00 -56.02 -16.24
N GLY A 218 -53.30 -55.09 -15.59
CA GLY A 218 -52.56 -55.30 -14.34
C GLY A 218 -51.19 -55.98 -14.50
N GLN A 219 -50.75 -56.27 -15.73
CA GLN A 219 -49.37 -56.70 -16.01
C GLN A 219 -48.43 -55.49 -16.05
N GLU A 220 -47.16 -55.69 -15.70
CA GLU A 220 -46.15 -54.63 -15.75
C GLU A 220 -45.19 -54.88 -16.91
N GLU A 221 -44.99 -53.85 -17.74
CA GLU A 221 -44.06 -53.87 -18.87
C GLU A 221 -42.87 -52.96 -18.59
N VAL A 222 -41.68 -53.42 -19.01
CA VAL A 222 -40.46 -52.61 -18.94
C VAL A 222 -40.52 -51.54 -20.03
N VAL A 223 -40.29 -50.30 -19.64
CA VAL A 223 -40.25 -49.19 -20.59
C VAL A 223 -38.84 -49.01 -21.13
N GLU A 224 -38.69 -49.13 -22.45
CA GLU A 224 -37.46 -48.77 -23.12
C GLU A 224 -37.33 -47.23 -23.20
N ARG A 225 -36.25 -46.69 -22.64
CA ARG A 225 -36.00 -45.24 -22.57
C ARG A 225 -34.64 -44.94 -23.19
N SER A 226 -34.58 -43.91 -24.03
CA SER A 226 -33.32 -43.47 -24.64
C SER A 226 -32.28 -43.12 -23.56
N PRO A 227 -31.00 -43.50 -23.73
CA PRO A 227 -29.96 -43.15 -22.78
C PRO A 227 -29.79 -41.63 -22.63
N ARG A 228 -29.67 -41.11 -21.40
CA ARG A 228 -29.18 -39.75 -21.18
C ARG A 228 -27.65 -39.71 -21.35
N PRO A 229 -27.05 -38.53 -21.64
CA PRO A 229 -25.60 -38.38 -21.73
C PRO A 229 -24.89 -38.92 -20.47
N ASN A 230 -23.90 -39.79 -20.68
CA ASN A 230 -23.15 -40.46 -19.61
C ASN A 230 -21.81 -39.78 -19.26
N GLN A 231 -21.49 -38.62 -19.86
CA GLN A 231 -20.29 -37.86 -19.48
C GLN A 231 -20.50 -37.25 -18.09
N ASP A 232 -19.59 -37.53 -17.16
CA ASP A 232 -19.45 -36.89 -15.85
C ASP A 232 -20.76 -36.69 -15.07
N TYR A 233 -21.61 -37.73 -14.99
CA TYR A 233 -22.85 -37.73 -14.19
C TYR A 233 -23.89 -36.66 -14.59
N GLN A 234 -23.78 -36.11 -15.81
CA GLN A 234 -24.79 -35.23 -16.42
C GLN A 234 -26.14 -35.94 -16.67
N ARG A 235 -26.23 -37.25 -16.41
CA ARG A 235 -27.49 -37.98 -16.54
C ARG A 235 -28.51 -37.59 -15.48
N THR A 236 -28.10 -37.13 -14.29
CA THR A 236 -29.04 -36.74 -13.23
C THR A 236 -29.68 -35.38 -13.56
N ARG A 237 -30.98 -35.28 -13.35
CA ARG A 237 -31.76 -34.04 -13.50
C ARG A 237 -32.48 -33.66 -12.21
N VAL A 238 -32.84 -32.39 -12.10
CA VAL A 238 -33.69 -31.87 -11.03
C VAL A 238 -35.12 -31.70 -11.51
N TRP A 239 -36.08 -32.13 -10.69
CA TRP A 239 -37.50 -31.98 -10.94
C TRP A 239 -38.15 -31.16 -9.83
N TYR A 240 -38.80 -30.07 -10.21
CA TYR A 240 -39.44 -29.14 -9.29
C TYR A 240 -40.96 -29.33 -9.32
N GLY A 241 -41.57 -29.57 -8.16
CA GLY A 241 -43.03 -29.70 -8.07
C GLY A 241 -43.52 -30.28 -6.75
N PRO A 242 -44.83 -30.55 -6.63
CA PRO A 242 -45.43 -31.09 -5.42
C PRO A 242 -44.92 -32.50 -5.10
N ILE A 243 -44.54 -32.75 -3.84
CA ILE A 243 -44.15 -34.10 -3.37
C ILE A 243 -45.24 -34.62 -2.42
N GLY A 244 -45.65 -35.87 -2.62
CA GLY A 244 -46.60 -36.55 -1.74
C GLY A 244 -45.93 -37.04 -0.46
N SER A 245 -46.56 -36.80 0.68
CA SER A 245 -46.08 -37.21 2.01
C SER A 245 -47.12 -38.06 2.72
N GLY A 246 -46.72 -39.21 3.28
CA GLY A 246 -47.63 -40.08 4.04
C GLY A 246 -46.96 -41.34 4.59
N ASP A 247 -47.61 -42.01 5.53
CA ASP A 247 -47.09 -43.20 6.24
C ASP A 247 -47.29 -44.51 5.45
N LYS A 248 -48.03 -44.47 4.33
CA LYS A 248 -48.32 -45.66 3.51
C LYS A 248 -47.20 -45.94 2.51
N LEU A 249 -46.46 -47.03 2.72
CA LEU A 249 -45.53 -47.57 1.71
C LEU A 249 -46.30 -48.11 0.50
N LEU A 250 -46.16 -47.45 -0.65
CA LEU A 250 -46.75 -47.88 -1.92
C LEU A 250 -45.82 -48.85 -2.65
N LYS A 251 -46.32 -50.05 -2.91
CA LYS A 251 -45.68 -51.10 -3.76
C LYS A 251 -46.59 -51.51 -4.91
N ASN A 252 -47.36 -50.56 -5.44
CA ASN A 252 -48.36 -50.82 -6.48
C ASN A 252 -48.33 -49.67 -7.49
N ALA A 253 -47.87 -49.98 -8.71
CA ALA A 253 -47.70 -49.01 -9.78
C ALA A 253 -49.01 -48.31 -10.19
N GLN A 254 -50.17 -48.99 -10.12
CA GLN A 254 -51.47 -48.38 -10.43
C GLN A 254 -51.87 -47.34 -9.39
N LYS A 255 -51.89 -47.72 -8.10
CA LYS A 255 -52.22 -46.78 -7.00
C LYS A 255 -51.26 -45.59 -6.94
N ARG A 256 -49.99 -45.84 -7.24
CA ARG A 256 -48.99 -44.79 -7.39
C ARG A 256 -49.37 -43.81 -8.52
N ASN A 257 -49.71 -44.32 -9.71
CA ASN A 257 -50.12 -43.49 -10.84
C ASN A 257 -51.42 -42.73 -10.54
N GLU A 258 -52.39 -43.35 -9.85
CA GLU A 258 -53.60 -42.67 -9.38
C GLU A 258 -53.27 -41.46 -8.49
N LEU A 259 -52.36 -41.62 -7.52
CA LEU A 259 -51.93 -40.51 -6.66
C LEU A 259 -51.16 -39.43 -7.44
N ARG A 260 -50.28 -39.84 -8.35
CA ARG A 260 -49.56 -38.96 -9.27
C ARG A 260 -50.51 -38.08 -10.07
N ASP A 261 -51.52 -38.69 -10.68
CA ASP A 261 -52.44 -38.03 -11.60
C ASP A 261 -53.48 -37.19 -10.85
N LYS A 262 -53.99 -37.71 -9.71
CA LYS A 262 -54.96 -37.00 -8.87
C LYS A 262 -54.38 -35.74 -8.23
N TYR A 263 -53.11 -35.77 -7.79
CA TYR A 263 -52.49 -34.68 -7.03
C TYR A 263 -51.36 -33.95 -7.76
N GLY A 264 -51.01 -34.38 -8.98
CA GLY A 264 -49.94 -33.78 -9.77
C GLY A 264 -48.53 -33.97 -9.20
N ILE A 265 -48.35 -34.90 -8.24
CA ILE A 265 -47.10 -35.06 -7.48
C ILE A 265 -45.97 -35.69 -8.31
N ILE A 266 -44.72 -35.32 -7.99
CA ILE A 266 -43.50 -35.82 -8.68
C ILE A 266 -42.78 -36.94 -7.90
N GLY A 267 -43.12 -37.12 -6.63
CA GLY A 267 -42.48 -38.10 -5.76
C GLY A 267 -43.35 -38.46 -4.56
N LEU A 268 -43.00 -39.56 -3.88
CA LEU A 268 -43.59 -39.98 -2.60
C LEU A 268 -42.49 -40.18 -1.55
N GLU A 269 -42.66 -39.54 -0.40
CA GLU A 269 -41.80 -39.66 0.78
C GLU A 269 -42.65 -39.78 2.06
N MET A 270 -42.02 -39.99 3.22
CA MET A 270 -42.73 -40.39 4.45
C MET A 270 -42.56 -39.44 5.65
N GLU A 271 -41.79 -38.36 5.56
CA GLU A 271 -41.42 -37.54 6.73
C GLU A 271 -41.84 -36.07 6.64
N ALA A 272 -42.08 -35.54 5.44
CA ALA A 272 -42.19 -34.11 5.22
C ALA A 272 -43.45 -33.48 5.82
N ALA A 273 -44.62 -34.13 5.75
CA ALA A 273 -45.85 -33.63 6.35
C ALA A 273 -45.73 -33.48 7.87
N GLY A 274 -45.08 -34.45 8.54
CA GLY A 274 -44.82 -34.38 9.98
C GLY A 274 -43.84 -33.27 10.35
N THR A 275 -42.77 -33.14 9.58
CA THR A 275 -41.70 -32.14 9.80
C THR A 275 -42.21 -30.71 9.58
N MET A 276 -42.88 -30.44 8.46
CA MET A 276 -43.41 -29.12 8.11
C MET A 276 -44.44 -28.59 9.12
N ASN A 277 -45.14 -29.47 9.83
CA ASN A 277 -46.06 -29.05 10.90
C ASN A 277 -45.33 -28.43 12.11
N ARG A 278 -44.02 -28.59 12.23
CA ARG A 278 -43.22 -28.13 13.37
C ARG A 278 -42.27 -27.01 12.98
N ILE A 279 -41.50 -27.21 11.91
CA ILE A 279 -40.46 -26.29 11.42
C ILE A 279 -40.69 -26.09 9.91
N PRO A 280 -40.59 -24.87 9.37
CA PRO A 280 -40.60 -24.66 7.93
C PRO A 280 -39.35 -25.31 7.31
N VAL A 281 -39.55 -26.26 6.39
CA VAL A 281 -38.46 -27.00 5.75
C VAL A 281 -38.48 -26.93 4.22
N GLY A 282 -37.30 -26.90 3.60
CA GLY A 282 -37.14 -27.21 2.18
C GLY A 282 -37.04 -28.73 2.01
N VAL A 283 -37.85 -29.31 1.10
CA VAL A 283 -37.90 -30.78 0.90
C VAL A 283 -37.12 -31.14 -0.35
N ILE A 284 -36.04 -31.91 -0.17
CA ILE A 284 -35.10 -32.29 -1.23
C ILE A 284 -34.93 -33.80 -1.17
N ARG A 285 -35.33 -34.49 -2.24
CA ARG A 285 -35.38 -35.96 -2.24
C ARG A 285 -34.66 -36.55 -3.45
N GLY A 286 -33.75 -37.49 -3.21
CA GLY A 286 -33.15 -38.28 -4.27
C GLY A 286 -34.04 -39.46 -4.62
N VAL A 287 -34.19 -39.76 -5.90
CA VAL A 287 -35.02 -40.88 -6.37
C VAL A 287 -34.29 -42.20 -6.18
N CYS A 288 -34.74 -43.05 -5.25
CA CYS A 288 -34.14 -44.37 -5.02
C CYS A 288 -34.99 -45.55 -5.51
N ASP A 289 -36.27 -45.34 -5.79
CA ASP A 289 -37.18 -46.33 -6.35
C ASP A 289 -38.35 -45.64 -7.09
N TYR A 290 -39.26 -46.42 -7.64
CA TYR A 290 -40.44 -45.94 -8.36
C TYR A 290 -41.77 -46.24 -7.64
N GLY A 291 -41.78 -46.61 -6.36
CA GLY A 291 -43.03 -46.89 -5.63
C GLY A 291 -43.82 -48.10 -6.15
N ASP A 292 -43.12 -49.07 -6.75
CA ASP A 292 -43.68 -50.31 -7.29
C ASP A 292 -43.15 -51.55 -6.54
N ARG A 293 -43.46 -52.75 -7.05
CA ARG A 293 -43.06 -54.02 -6.43
C ARG A 293 -41.57 -54.36 -6.60
N HIS A 294 -40.85 -53.67 -7.50
CA HIS A 294 -39.45 -53.95 -7.85
C HIS A 294 -38.44 -53.11 -7.06
N LYS A 295 -38.89 -52.43 -5.99
CA LYS A 295 -38.04 -51.64 -5.08
C LYS A 295 -36.83 -52.45 -4.58
N ASN A 296 -35.63 -51.94 -4.85
CA ASN A 296 -34.36 -52.40 -4.28
C ASN A 296 -33.70 -51.25 -3.48
N LYS A 297 -32.60 -51.55 -2.78
CA LYS A 297 -31.88 -50.56 -1.96
C LYS A 297 -30.57 -50.07 -2.59
N ASP A 298 -30.20 -50.59 -3.75
CA ASP A 298 -28.89 -50.34 -4.37
C ASP A 298 -28.75 -48.87 -4.80
N TRP A 299 -29.87 -48.25 -5.14
CA TRP A 299 -29.96 -46.85 -5.54
C TRP A 299 -30.00 -45.86 -4.37
N GLN A 300 -30.25 -46.32 -3.13
CA GLN A 300 -30.41 -45.43 -1.98
C GLN A 300 -29.16 -44.59 -1.66
N PRO A 301 -27.93 -45.15 -1.67
CA PRO A 301 -26.72 -44.35 -1.43
C PRO A 301 -26.57 -43.24 -2.48
N TYR A 302 -26.60 -43.59 -3.77
CA TYR A 302 -26.47 -42.60 -4.84
C TYR A 302 -27.55 -41.52 -4.79
N ALA A 303 -28.81 -41.91 -4.58
CA ALA A 303 -29.92 -40.97 -4.44
C ALA A 303 -29.72 -40.01 -3.25
N ALA A 304 -29.32 -40.54 -2.08
CA ALA A 304 -29.04 -39.72 -0.89
C ALA A 304 -27.88 -38.74 -1.14
N ALA A 305 -26.83 -39.19 -1.82
CA ALA A 305 -25.70 -38.34 -2.21
C ALA A 305 -26.12 -37.19 -3.14
N MET A 306 -26.93 -37.46 -4.16
CA MET A 306 -27.41 -36.43 -5.07
C MET A 306 -28.32 -35.40 -4.38
N ALA A 307 -29.22 -35.86 -3.51
CA ALA A 307 -30.08 -34.99 -2.70
C ALA A 307 -29.26 -34.10 -1.76
N ALA A 308 -28.27 -34.69 -1.06
CA ALA A 308 -27.37 -33.95 -0.19
C ALA A 308 -26.51 -32.95 -0.96
N SER A 309 -26.04 -33.31 -2.16
CA SER A 309 -25.28 -32.40 -3.03
C SER A 309 -26.12 -31.19 -3.45
N TYR A 310 -27.38 -31.42 -3.85
CA TYR A 310 -28.30 -30.32 -4.18
C TYR A 310 -28.55 -29.41 -2.97
N ALA A 311 -28.79 -30.00 -1.79
CA ALA A 311 -29.00 -29.24 -0.56
C ALA A 311 -27.76 -28.43 -0.15
N ARG A 312 -26.55 -28.95 -0.38
CA ARG A 312 -25.28 -28.22 -0.20
C ARG A 312 -25.20 -27.00 -1.10
N ALA A 313 -25.51 -27.15 -2.40
CA ALA A 313 -25.52 -26.05 -3.35
C ALA A 313 -26.59 -25.00 -3.01
N LEU A 314 -27.75 -25.44 -2.54
CA LEU A 314 -28.81 -24.56 -2.05
C LEU A 314 -28.36 -23.69 -0.88
N LEU A 315 -27.56 -24.23 0.03
CA LEU A 315 -27.01 -23.46 1.15
C LEU A 315 -26.01 -22.39 0.70
N ASP A 316 -25.23 -22.64 -0.35
CA ASP A 316 -24.32 -21.62 -0.92
C ASP A 316 -25.07 -20.45 -1.57
N GLU A 317 -26.27 -20.70 -2.08
CA GLU A 317 -27.14 -19.65 -2.64
C GLU A 317 -27.83 -18.81 -1.55
N ILE A 318 -27.82 -19.26 -0.29
CA ILE A 318 -28.37 -18.52 0.85
C ILE A 318 -27.22 -17.83 1.60
N PRO A 319 -27.06 -16.50 1.52
CA PRO A 319 -26.03 -15.81 2.29
C PRO A 319 -26.32 -15.94 3.79
N SER A 320 -25.33 -16.38 4.57
CA SER A 320 -25.45 -16.41 6.03
C SER A 320 -25.43 -14.97 6.59
N SER A 321 -26.41 -14.66 7.46
CA SER A 321 -26.39 -13.44 8.28
C SER A 321 -25.29 -13.51 9.35
N ASP A 322 -24.94 -14.73 9.74
CA ASP A 322 -23.75 -15.08 10.48
C ASP A 322 -22.59 -15.34 9.51
N ARG A 323 -22.03 -14.26 8.95
CA ARG A 323 -20.56 -14.22 8.89
C ARG A 323 -20.01 -14.06 10.30
N THR A 324 -20.35 -15.00 11.19
CA THR A 324 -19.47 -15.41 12.27
C THR A 324 -18.35 -16.16 11.58
N VAL A 325 -17.20 -15.51 11.57
CA VAL A 325 -15.88 -16.10 11.39
C VAL A 325 -15.83 -17.49 12.04
N ASP A 326 -15.25 -18.46 11.33
CA ASP A 326 -14.92 -19.81 11.80
C ASP A 326 -14.55 -19.84 13.30
N PHE A 327 -15.41 -20.43 14.14
CA PHE A 327 -15.00 -20.80 15.49
C PHE A 327 -14.40 -22.21 15.45
N THR A 328 -13.06 -22.20 15.39
CA THR A 328 -12.06 -23.27 15.60
C THR A 328 -11.20 -23.65 14.39
N LYS A 329 -10.98 -22.69 13.52
CA LYS A 329 -9.64 -22.14 13.23
C LYS A 329 -9.90 -20.73 12.71
N GLU A 330 -9.47 -19.70 13.43
CA GLU A 330 -9.34 -18.37 12.85
C GLU A 330 -8.44 -18.48 11.62
N VAL A 331 -9.03 -18.70 10.45
CA VAL A 331 -8.53 -18.06 9.25
C VAL A 331 -9.02 -16.63 9.40
N TYR A 332 -8.25 -15.81 10.11
CA TYR A 332 -8.43 -14.35 10.10
C TYR A 332 -8.78 -13.95 8.67
N GLU A 333 -9.97 -13.38 8.46
CA GLU A 333 -10.35 -12.85 7.16
C GLU A 333 -9.36 -11.69 6.90
N ARG A 334 -8.24 -12.00 6.22
CA ARG A 334 -7.10 -11.07 6.14
C ARG A 334 -7.58 -9.75 5.60
N CYS A 335 -7.41 -8.73 6.42
CA CYS A 335 -7.98 -7.44 6.16
C CYS A 335 -6.91 -6.58 5.48
N TYR A 336 -7.25 -6.02 4.32
CA TYR A 336 -6.37 -5.14 3.57
C TYR A 336 -6.97 -3.74 3.54
N TYR A 337 -6.36 -2.82 4.28
CA TYR A 337 -6.57 -1.38 4.13
C TYR A 337 -5.30 -0.78 3.52
N ILE A 338 -5.30 -0.68 2.18
CA ILE A 338 -4.23 -0.03 1.41
C ILE A 338 -4.91 1.08 0.59
N PRO A 339 -4.67 2.37 0.89
CA PRO A 339 -5.38 3.49 0.24
C PRO A 339 -4.95 3.73 -1.21
N PHE A 340 -3.95 2.99 -1.69
CA PHE A 340 -3.36 3.13 -3.01
C PHE A 340 -3.56 1.88 -3.86
N THR A 341 -3.61 2.08 -5.19
CA THR A 341 -3.55 0.97 -6.15
C THR A 341 -2.11 0.56 -6.40
N LYS A 342 -1.90 -0.71 -6.77
CA LYS A 342 -0.57 -1.24 -7.13
C LYS A 342 0.03 -0.41 -8.25
N ASN A 343 1.24 0.13 -8.04
CA ASN A 343 1.96 0.89 -9.06
C ASN A 343 2.58 -0.07 -10.11
N PRO A 344 2.08 -0.11 -11.36
CA PRO A 344 2.62 -1.00 -12.39
C PRO A 344 3.97 -0.53 -12.97
N ARG A 345 4.36 0.73 -12.71
CA ARG A 345 5.59 1.35 -13.22
C ARG A 345 6.73 1.36 -12.20
N PHE A 346 6.55 0.73 -11.04
CA PHE A 346 7.62 0.57 -10.05
C PHE A 346 8.85 -0.07 -10.70
N THR A 347 10.04 0.43 -10.37
CA THR A 347 11.29 0.09 -11.05
C THR A 347 12.42 0.00 -10.05
N GLY A 348 13.23 -1.06 -10.16
CA GLY A 348 14.40 -1.26 -9.31
C GLY A 348 14.06 -1.60 -7.86
N ARG A 349 14.96 -1.20 -6.95
CA ARG A 349 14.88 -1.31 -5.48
C ARG A 349 14.74 -2.74 -4.96
N SER A 350 15.21 -3.72 -5.73
CA SER A 350 15.19 -5.14 -5.35
C SER A 350 16.04 -5.42 -4.12
N THR A 351 17.20 -4.77 -4.00
CA THR A 351 18.11 -4.90 -2.84
C THR A 351 17.43 -4.44 -1.56
N ILE A 352 16.76 -3.29 -1.58
CA ILE A 352 16.02 -2.73 -0.45
C ILE A 352 14.82 -3.63 -0.08
N LEU A 353 14.07 -4.12 -1.07
CA LEU A 353 12.96 -5.03 -0.83
C LEU A 353 13.42 -6.37 -0.26
N SER A 354 14.58 -6.88 -0.69
CA SER A 354 15.19 -8.08 -0.11
C SER A 354 15.63 -7.82 1.33
N ALA A 355 16.28 -6.70 1.59
CA ALA A 355 16.69 -6.32 2.95
C ALA A 355 15.49 -6.21 3.90
N LEU A 356 14.35 -5.69 3.43
CA LEU A 356 13.10 -5.68 4.20
C LEU A 356 12.56 -7.10 4.45
N GLU A 357 12.58 -7.98 3.45
CA GLU A 357 12.18 -9.38 3.62
C GLU A 357 13.10 -10.12 4.60
N ASP A 358 14.42 -9.92 4.49
CA ASP A 358 15.43 -10.57 5.32
C ASP A 358 15.37 -10.09 6.77
N LYS A 359 15.12 -8.80 7.01
CA LYS A 359 14.99 -8.24 8.37
C LYS A 359 13.67 -8.61 9.06
N PHE A 360 12.54 -8.61 8.34
CA PHE A 360 11.27 -9.00 8.95
C PHE A 360 11.13 -10.52 9.12
N PHE A 361 11.78 -11.32 8.28
CA PHE A 361 11.50 -12.77 8.19
C PHE A 361 12.73 -13.69 8.17
N GLY A 362 13.94 -13.13 8.27
CA GLY A 362 15.17 -13.88 8.42
C GLY A 362 15.44 -14.33 9.86
N PRO A 363 16.66 -14.80 10.16
CA PRO A 363 17.02 -15.33 11.49
C PRO A 363 17.04 -14.26 12.59
N ASP A 364 17.37 -13.01 12.25
CA ASP A 364 17.37 -11.86 13.17
C ASP A 364 16.11 -11.01 12.92
N GLN A 365 14.94 -11.50 13.36
CA GLN A 365 13.66 -10.84 13.11
C GLN A 365 13.48 -9.56 13.91
N SER A 366 13.19 -8.46 13.20
CA SER A 366 12.79 -7.18 13.79
C SER A 366 11.30 -6.95 13.63
N GLN A 367 10.62 -6.47 14.68
CA GLN A 367 9.18 -6.15 14.62
C GLN A 367 8.89 -4.73 14.12
N LYS A 368 9.84 -3.80 14.34
CA LYS A 368 9.73 -2.40 13.91
C LYS A 368 10.89 -2.08 12.98
N MET A 369 10.60 -1.45 11.84
CA MET A 369 11.62 -0.93 10.93
C MET A 369 11.24 0.45 10.41
N ALA A 370 12.24 1.25 10.09
CA ALA A 370 12.04 2.57 9.49
C ALA A 370 12.79 2.71 8.16
N LEU A 371 12.08 3.20 7.13
CA LEU A 371 12.66 3.70 5.89
C LEU A 371 12.88 5.20 6.01
N VAL A 372 14.13 5.63 5.98
CA VAL A 372 14.52 7.05 6.07
C VAL A 372 15.13 7.53 4.76
N GLY A 373 14.92 8.80 4.40
CA GLY A 373 15.60 9.41 3.26
C GLY A 373 14.92 10.69 2.78
N LEU A 374 15.49 11.32 1.76
CA LEU A 374 15.01 12.60 1.24
C LEU A 374 13.55 12.55 0.75
N GLY A 375 12.84 13.68 0.82
CA GLY A 375 11.57 13.87 0.12
C GLY A 375 11.71 13.58 -1.39
N GLY A 376 10.81 12.77 -1.94
CA GLY A 376 10.82 12.42 -3.37
C GLY A 376 11.68 11.21 -3.78
N VAL A 377 12.41 10.59 -2.84
CA VAL A 377 13.25 9.40 -3.11
C VAL A 377 12.47 8.09 -3.32
N GLY A 378 11.16 8.09 -3.03
CA GLY A 378 10.28 6.95 -3.30
C GLY A 378 9.97 6.01 -2.13
N LYS A 379 10.25 6.41 -0.88
CA LYS A 379 9.95 5.60 0.34
C LYS A 379 8.53 5.04 0.37
N THR A 380 7.52 5.89 0.18
CA THR A 380 6.11 5.51 0.09
C THR A 380 5.86 4.46 -1.01
N GLN A 381 6.54 4.57 -2.16
CA GLN A 381 6.39 3.60 -3.25
C GLN A 381 7.09 2.26 -2.94
N ILE A 382 8.21 2.28 -2.21
CA ILE A 382 8.89 1.08 -1.72
C ILE A 382 7.99 0.36 -0.71
N ALA A 383 7.46 1.08 0.28
CA ALA A 383 6.51 0.53 1.27
C ALA A 383 5.26 -0.02 0.59
N LEU A 384 4.71 0.67 -0.41
CA LEU A 384 3.57 0.20 -1.20
C LEU A 384 3.90 -1.06 -2.00
N ARG A 385 5.07 -1.12 -2.63
CA ARG A 385 5.54 -2.32 -3.35
C ARG A 385 5.69 -3.49 -2.38
N PHE A 386 6.27 -3.25 -1.20
CA PHE A 386 6.42 -4.26 -0.16
C PHE A 386 5.05 -4.76 0.34
N ALA A 387 4.09 -3.88 0.58
CA ALA A 387 2.72 -4.25 0.96
C ALA A 387 2.06 -5.19 -0.06
N TYR A 388 2.13 -4.86 -1.35
CA TYR A 388 1.58 -5.74 -2.39
C TYR A 388 2.36 -7.06 -2.54
N GLN A 389 3.68 -7.04 -2.33
CA GLN A 389 4.51 -8.24 -2.35
C GLN A 389 4.19 -9.17 -1.17
N MET A 390 3.93 -8.62 0.01
CA MET A 390 3.42 -9.35 1.18
C MET A 390 2.06 -9.95 0.90
N LYS A 391 1.13 -9.17 0.34
CA LYS A 391 -0.19 -9.66 -0.06
C LYS A 391 -0.14 -10.85 -1.03
N GLU A 392 0.84 -10.86 -1.94
CA GLU A 392 1.02 -11.91 -2.95
C GLU A 392 1.77 -13.15 -2.42
N LYS A 393 2.88 -12.95 -1.70
CA LYS A 393 3.75 -14.04 -1.22
C LYS A 393 3.32 -14.63 0.13
N ARG A 394 2.69 -13.80 0.97
CA ARG A 394 2.32 -14.11 2.37
C ARG A 394 0.87 -13.75 2.61
N PRO A 395 -0.07 -14.50 1.99
CA PRO A 395 -1.48 -14.23 2.15
C PRO A 395 -1.97 -14.47 3.58
N ASP A 396 -1.12 -14.96 4.50
CA ASP A 396 -1.39 -15.09 5.93
C ASP A 396 -1.35 -13.77 6.71
N TYR A 397 -0.83 -12.68 6.13
CA TYR A 397 -0.77 -11.36 6.77
C TYR A 397 -1.95 -10.44 6.39
N SER A 398 -2.56 -9.80 7.39
CA SER A 398 -3.38 -8.59 7.20
C SER A 398 -2.48 -7.37 6.95
N ILE A 399 -2.93 -6.36 6.19
CA ILE A 399 -2.11 -5.19 5.87
C ILE A 399 -2.93 -3.92 6.08
N PHE A 400 -2.40 -3.02 6.90
CA PHE A 400 -3.01 -1.75 7.25
C PHE A 400 -2.04 -0.60 6.93
N TRP A 401 -2.57 0.54 6.54
CA TRP A 401 -1.81 1.69 6.12
C TRP A 401 -2.34 2.95 6.79
N VAL A 402 -1.48 3.68 7.49
CA VAL A 402 -1.81 4.90 8.21
C VAL A 402 -1.00 6.07 7.61
N PRO A 403 -1.63 6.99 6.86
CA PRO A 403 -1.02 8.27 6.51
C PRO A 403 -0.88 9.18 7.73
N VAL A 404 0.32 9.73 7.95
CA VAL A 404 0.57 10.71 9.03
C VAL A 404 0.91 12.08 8.43
N LEU A 405 -0.05 12.68 7.74
CA LEU A 405 0.10 14.04 7.20
C LEU A 405 -0.33 15.11 8.24
N SER A 406 -1.31 14.74 9.07
CA SER A 406 -1.85 15.49 10.21
C SER A 406 -2.61 14.52 11.14
N ASP A 407 -2.99 14.99 12.32
CA ASP A 407 -3.83 14.24 13.27
C ASP A 407 -5.12 13.71 12.62
N GLU A 408 -5.82 14.54 11.85
CA GLU A 408 -7.09 14.17 11.23
C GLU A 408 -6.92 13.04 10.20
N THR A 409 -5.78 13.03 9.49
CA THR A 409 -5.49 11.98 8.50
C THR A 409 -5.16 10.64 9.17
N ALA A 410 -4.47 10.67 10.31
CA ALA A 410 -4.19 9.48 11.10
C ALA A 410 -5.49 8.93 11.70
N GLU A 411 -6.28 9.78 12.39
CA GLU A 411 -7.57 9.40 12.97
C GLU A 411 -8.53 8.83 11.92
N SER A 412 -8.66 9.48 10.75
CA SER A 412 -9.50 8.98 9.67
C SER A 412 -9.07 7.59 9.19
N ALA A 413 -7.77 7.30 9.17
CA ALA A 413 -7.27 5.99 8.77
C ALA A 413 -7.57 4.93 9.81
N TYR A 414 -7.41 5.22 11.10
CA TYR A 414 -7.81 4.32 12.18
C TYR A 414 -9.32 4.05 12.18
N VAL A 415 -10.14 5.06 11.89
CA VAL A 415 -11.59 4.89 11.68
C VAL A 415 -11.91 3.94 10.53
N ASP A 416 -11.22 4.07 9.40
CA ASP A 416 -11.42 3.18 8.26
C ASP A 416 -10.91 1.76 8.55
N ILE A 417 -9.79 1.63 9.26
CA ILE A 417 -9.26 0.34 9.74
C ILE A 417 -10.26 -0.32 10.69
N ALA A 418 -10.79 0.40 11.67
CA ALA A 418 -11.81 -0.09 12.60
C ALA A 418 -13.08 -0.58 11.86
N LYS A 419 -13.57 0.20 10.88
CA LYS A 419 -14.71 -0.22 10.03
C LYS A 419 -14.39 -1.49 9.24
N LYS A 420 -13.16 -1.61 8.73
CA LYS A 420 -12.69 -2.77 7.97
C LYS A 420 -12.52 -4.03 8.84
N LEU A 421 -12.07 -3.84 10.07
CA LEU A 421 -11.99 -4.87 11.12
C LEU A 421 -13.35 -5.16 11.78
N ARG A 422 -14.39 -4.38 11.45
CA ARG A 422 -15.74 -4.46 12.05
C ARG A 422 -15.73 -4.28 13.58
N LEU A 423 -14.81 -3.46 14.09
CA LEU A 423 -14.77 -3.11 15.52
C LEU A 423 -15.98 -2.23 15.86
N GLN A 424 -16.71 -2.61 16.90
CA GLN A 424 -17.82 -1.82 17.43
C GLN A 424 -17.33 -1.02 18.63
N LYS A 425 -17.68 0.26 18.68
CA LYS A 425 -17.53 1.05 19.89
C LYS A 425 -18.49 0.55 20.96
N SER A 426 -18.01 0.42 22.19
CA SER A 426 -18.81 0.05 23.36
C SER A 426 -19.53 1.28 23.94
N SER A 427 -18.92 2.46 23.78
CA SER A 427 -19.39 3.78 24.21
C SER A 427 -19.11 4.84 23.14
N GLU A 428 -19.88 5.94 23.11
CA GLU A 428 -19.57 7.09 22.23
C GLU A 428 -18.21 7.73 22.55
N ASP A 429 -17.76 7.61 23.81
CA ASP A 429 -16.50 8.14 24.32
C ASP A 429 -15.26 7.27 24.01
N ASP A 430 -15.44 6.07 23.44
CA ASP A 430 -14.31 5.18 23.15
C ASP A 430 -13.41 5.77 22.05
N ASP A 431 -12.11 5.84 22.31
CA ASP A 431 -11.10 6.23 21.32
C ASP A 431 -10.91 5.10 20.30
N VAL A 432 -11.15 5.42 19.02
CA VAL A 432 -11.03 4.44 17.93
C VAL A 432 -9.59 3.98 17.75
N ASN A 433 -8.61 4.86 18.02
CA ASN A 433 -7.20 4.54 17.88
C ASN A 433 -6.80 3.46 18.89
N ASP A 434 -7.29 3.59 20.13
CA ASP A 434 -7.07 2.63 21.20
C ASP A 434 -7.75 1.28 20.89
N LEU A 435 -9.00 1.28 20.40
CA LEU A 435 -9.70 0.05 20.01
C LEU A 435 -8.96 -0.75 18.94
N VAL A 436 -8.44 -0.09 17.90
CA VAL A 436 -7.63 -0.75 16.86
C VAL A 436 -6.31 -1.24 17.42
N CYS A 437 -5.65 -0.43 18.26
CA CYS A 437 -4.39 -0.80 18.91
C CYS A 437 -4.56 -2.06 19.78
N GLN A 438 -5.60 -2.10 20.61
CA GLN A 438 -5.93 -3.23 21.48
C GLN A 438 -6.25 -4.49 20.66
N HIS A 439 -7.04 -4.37 19.60
CA HIS A 439 -7.34 -5.50 18.73
C HIS A 439 -6.08 -6.03 18.04
N LEU A 440 -5.27 -5.16 17.41
CA LEU A 440 -4.04 -5.57 16.73
C LEU A 440 -2.95 -6.08 17.69
N SER A 441 -3.01 -5.71 18.97
CA SER A 441 -2.11 -6.22 20.01
C SER A 441 -2.57 -7.56 20.59
N SER A 442 -3.83 -7.98 20.37
CA SER A 442 -4.33 -9.26 20.86
C SER A 442 -3.94 -10.41 19.94
N ASP A 443 -3.93 -11.62 20.48
CA ASP A 443 -3.71 -12.83 19.68
C ASP A 443 -4.76 -12.98 18.57
N GLU A 444 -5.95 -12.41 18.77
CA GLU A 444 -7.11 -12.38 17.86
C GLU A 444 -6.91 -11.51 16.59
N ALA A 445 -5.78 -10.84 16.44
CA ALA A 445 -5.46 -10.15 15.17
C ALA A 445 -4.67 -11.00 14.19
N GLY A 446 -4.09 -12.12 14.66
CA GLY A 446 -3.18 -12.93 13.87
C GLY A 446 -1.95 -12.15 13.38
N LYS A 447 -1.43 -12.53 12.22
CA LYS A 447 -0.26 -11.85 11.61
C LYS A 447 -0.70 -10.63 10.83
N TRP A 448 -0.02 -9.51 11.04
CA TRP A 448 -0.34 -8.27 10.33
C TRP A 448 0.90 -7.40 10.06
N LEU A 449 0.77 -6.55 9.06
CA LEU A 449 1.72 -5.49 8.70
C LEU A 449 1.00 -4.14 8.82
N LEU A 450 1.52 -3.26 9.67
CA LEU A 450 1.07 -1.87 9.78
C LEU A 450 2.11 -0.95 9.14
N ILE A 451 1.72 -0.18 8.14
CA ILE A 451 2.59 0.80 7.49
C ILE A 451 2.20 2.19 7.96
N VAL A 452 3.13 2.89 8.62
CA VAL A 452 2.99 4.28 9.05
C VAL A 452 3.73 5.15 8.05
N ASP A 453 3.01 5.83 7.16
CA ASP A 453 3.60 6.57 6.04
C ASP A 453 3.67 8.08 6.32
N ASN A 454 4.79 8.69 5.93
CA ASN A 454 5.05 10.13 6.09
C ASN A 454 5.10 10.60 7.55
N ALA A 455 5.68 9.80 8.44
CA ALA A 455 5.92 10.10 9.85
C ALA A 455 7.05 11.14 10.04
N ASP A 456 6.86 12.34 9.49
CA ASP A 456 7.89 13.39 9.45
C ASP A 456 7.87 14.33 10.67
N ASP A 457 6.74 14.40 11.39
CA ASP A 457 6.49 15.31 12.51
C ASP A 457 6.66 14.56 13.85
N GLU A 458 7.66 14.95 14.64
CA GLU A 458 8.03 14.30 15.89
C GLU A 458 6.92 14.37 16.94
N GLU A 459 6.26 15.52 17.07
CA GLU A 459 5.17 15.72 18.03
C GLU A 459 3.94 14.87 17.68
N LEU A 460 3.67 14.63 16.38
CA LEU A 460 2.58 13.74 15.97
C LEU A 460 2.88 12.28 16.29
N ILE A 461 4.16 11.87 16.24
CA ILE A 461 4.55 10.48 16.47
C ILE A 461 4.74 10.21 17.96
N PHE A 462 5.57 10.97 18.66
CA PHE A 462 5.92 10.69 20.06
C PHE A 462 5.09 11.50 21.07
N GLY A 463 4.39 12.54 20.60
CA GLY A 463 3.53 13.38 21.43
C GLY A 463 4.25 14.60 22.00
N SER A 464 3.49 15.36 22.77
CA SER A 464 3.96 16.52 23.54
C SER A 464 3.51 16.39 24.99
N ALA A 465 3.94 17.32 25.86
CA ALA A 465 3.55 17.34 27.26
C ALA A 465 2.02 17.42 27.50
N HIS A 466 1.25 17.83 26.50
CA HIS A 466 -0.20 18.06 26.60
C HIS A 466 -1.06 17.17 25.70
N LYS A 467 -0.46 16.51 24.72
CA LYS A 467 -1.16 15.64 23.78
C LYS A 467 -0.31 14.41 23.48
N PRO A 468 -0.84 13.21 23.69
CA PRO A 468 -0.05 12.01 23.46
C PRO A 468 0.02 11.70 21.95
N GLY A 469 1.16 11.13 21.52
CA GLY A 469 1.48 10.91 20.11
C GLY A 469 0.90 9.63 19.53
N LEU A 470 1.11 9.41 18.24
CA LEU A 470 0.68 8.20 17.54
C LEU A 470 1.33 6.92 18.07
N GLU A 471 2.55 7.01 18.63
CA GLU A 471 3.32 5.87 19.14
C GLU A 471 2.55 5.06 20.19
N GLN A 472 1.79 5.73 21.07
CA GLN A 472 0.98 5.05 22.08
C GLN A 472 -0.12 4.17 21.46
N TYR A 473 -0.55 4.49 20.24
CA TYR A 473 -1.58 3.80 19.48
C TYR A 473 -0.99 2.83 18.45
N LEU A 474 0.33 2.59 18.50
CA LEU A 474 0.97 1.54 17.72
C LEU A 474 0.86 0.21 18.45
N PRO A 475 0.28 -0.82 17.81
CA PRO A 475 0.07 -2.11 18.44
C PRO A 475 1.38 -2.84 18.72
N HIS A 476 1.40 -3.58 19.83
CA HIS A 476 2.53 -4.41 20.26
C HIS A 476 2.10 -5.87 20.20
N SER A 477 2.71 -6.66 19.30
CA SER A 477 2.37 -8.07 19.09
C SER A 477 3.60 -8.87 18.66
N GLU A 478 3.71 -10.12 19.09
CA GLU A 478 4.76 -11.05 18.63
C GLU A 478 4.62 -11.41 17.14
N TYR A 479 3.41 -11.27 16.59
CA TYR A 479 3.07 -11.68 15.22
C TYR A 479 2.84 -10.50 14.26
N GLY A 480 2.90 -9.28 14.79
CA GLY A 480 2.74 -8.02 14.07
C GLY A 480 4.07 -7.38 13.69
N ILE A 481 4.11 -6.75 12.52
CA ILE A 481 5.26 -5.96 12.08
C ILE A 481 4.83 -4.53 11.70
N VAL A 482 5.65 -3.55 12.05
CA VAL A 482 5.41 -2.13 11.76
C VAL A 482 6.52 -1.59 10.87
N LEU A 483 6.15 -1.00 9.74
CA LEU A 483 7.06 -0.32 8.83
C LEU A 483 6.73 1.18 8.82
N LEU A 484 7.68 2.00 9.24
CA LEU A 484 7.55 3.45 9.25
C LEU A 484 8.30 4.06 8.06
N THR A 485 7.71 5.04 7.38
CA THR A 485 8.43 5.87 6.39
C THR A 485 8.53 7.30 6.91
N THR A 486 9.75 7.86 6.86
CA THR A 486 9.99 9.22 7.35
C THR A 486 11.13 9.88 6.60
N ARG A 487 11.16 11.21 6.61
CA ARG A 487 12.30 12.02 6.19
C ARG A 487 13.24 12.33 7.34
N SER A 488 12.78 12.21 8.59
CA SER A 488 13.59 12.51 9.76
C SER A 488 14.33 11.27 10.22
N ARG A 489 15.68 11.28 10.15
CA ARG A 489 16.50 10.21 10.75
C ARG A 489 16.30 10.13 12.27
N HIS A 490 16.00 11.24 12.93
CA HIS A 490 15.71 11.26 14.36
C HIS A 490 14.51 10.35 14.67
N VAL A 491 13.37 10.61 14.01
CA VAL A 491 12.14 9.80 14.17
C VAL A 491 12.40 8.33 13.80
N ALA A 492 13.18 8.07 12.74
CA ALA A 492 13.50 6.70 12.33
C ALA A 492 14.30 5.94 13.40
N VAL A 493 15.33 6.57 13.98
CA VAL A 493 16.20 5.98 15.00
C VAL A 493 15.46 5.85 16.33
N GLU A 494 14.67 6.83 16.72
CA GLU A 494 13.88 6.76 17.95
C GLU A 494 12.81 5.65 17.86
N PHE A 495 12.17 5.49 16.69
CA PHE A 495 11.16 4.45 16.46
C PHE A 495 11.73 3.02 16.31
N ALA A 496 12.78 2.85 15.48
CA ALA A 496 13.29 1.53 15.06
C ALA A 496 14.68 1.20 15.62
N GLN A 497 15.29 2.10 16.41
CA GLN A 497 16.62 1.93 16.99
C GLN A 497 17.68 1.61 15.93
N SER A 498 18.15 0.37 15.87
CA SER A 498 19.16 -0.10 14.91
C SER A 498 18.58 -0.55 13.57
N ASP A 499 17.26 -0.76 13.46
CA ASP A 499 16.62 -1.32 12.26
C ASP A 499 16.10 -0.24 11.32
N VAL A 500 17.03 0.64 10.93
CA VAL A 500 16.79 1.76 10.01
C VAL A 500 17.44 1.46 8.67
N ILE A 501 16.68 1.60 7.58
CA ILE A 501 17.18 1.47 6.21
C ILE A 501 17.22 2.85 5.57
N ASP A 502 18.43 3.30 5.26
CA ASP A 502 18.70 4.51 4.50
C ASP A 502 18.34 4.32 3.02
N ILE A 503 17.39 5.11 2.54
CA ILE A 503 16.93 5.09 1.15
C ILE A 503 17.63 6.19 0.37
N GLU A 504 18.59 5.76 -0.42
CA GLU A 504 19.36 6.62 -1.32
C GLU A 504 18.65 6.86 -2.67
N GLN A 505 19.24 7.71 -3.50
CA GLN A 505 18.82 8.00 -4.87
C GLN A 505 18.85 6.73 -5.75
N MET A 506 18.13 6.71 -6.88
CA MET A 506 18.22 5.57 -7.80
C MET A 506 19.63 5.52 -8.40
N ASP A 507 20.10 4.33 -8.72
CA ASP A 507 21.27 4.23 -9.59
C ASP A 507 20.90 4.67 -11.03
N GLN A 508 21.93 4.80 -11.87
CA GLN A 508 21.75 5.26 -13.24
C GLN A 508 20.86 4.32 -14.08
N GLU A 509 20.95 3.00 -13.87
CA GLU A 509 20.19 1.99 -14.63
C GLU A 509 18.71 2.01 -14.24
N GLU A 510 18.45 2.03 -12.93
CA GLU A 510 17.13 2.18 -12.33
C GLU A 510 16.45 3.47 -12.80
N ALA A 511 17.16 4.60 -12.73
CA ALA A 511 16.64 5.91 -13.13
C ALA A 511 16.34 5.97 -14.63
N THR A 512 17.23 5.42 -15.47
CA THR A 512 17.02 5.36 -16.92
C THR A 512 15.80 4.51 -17.25
N THR A 513 15.66 3.35 -16.60
CA THR A 513 14.50 2.47 -16.78
C THR A 513 13.20 3.14 -16.34
N LEU A 514 13.21 3.88 -15.23
CA LEU A 514 12.04 4.62 -14.76
C LEU A 514 11.66 5.75 -15.72
N PHE A 515 12.65 6.49 -16.22
CA PHE A 515 12.45 7.56 -17.19
C PHE A 515 11.88 7.01 -18.50
N GLU A 516 12.44 5.90 -18.99
CA GLU A 516 11.93 5.19 -20.15
C GLU A 516 10.47 4.80 -19.93
N LYS A 517 10.12 4.08 -18.87
CA LYS A 517 8.73 3.65 -18.59
C LYS A 517 7.76 4.82 -18.46
N SER A 518 8.23 5.97 -18.03
CA SER A 518 7.44 7.20 -17.84
C SER A 518 7.23 8.01 -19.12
N LEU A 519 8.08 7.84 -20.13
CA LEU A 519 7.99 8.52 -21.42
C LEU A 519 7.08 7.81 -22.42
N ILE A 520 6.22 8.59 -23.09
CA ILE A 520 5.40 8.13 -24.23
C ILE A 520 6.26 8.10 -25.50
N GLN A 521 7.07 9.15 -25.73
CA GLN A 521 7.91 9.29 -26.92
C GLN A 521 9.30 8.69 -26.70
N LYS A 522 9.44 7.39 -27.02
CA LYS A 522 10.71 6.66 -26.89
C LYS A 522 11.85 7.19 -27.76
N GLN A 523 11.53 7.96 -28.81
CA GLN A 523 12.52 8.60 -29.68
C GLN A 523 13.42 9.60 -28.93
N LEU A 524 12.94 10.19 -27.83
CA LEU A 524 13.73 11.11 -26.99
C LEU A 524 14.89 10.40 -26.27
N LEU A 525 14.86 9.06 -26.20
CA LEU A 525 15.91 8.24 -25.56
C LEU A 525 17.10 7.95 -26.48
N GLN A 526 17.04 8.34 -27.76
CA GLN A 526 18.14 8.11 -28.72
C GLN A 526 19.41 8.91 -28.40
N ASP A 527 19.26 10.02 -27.67
CA ASP A 527 20.38 10.85 -27.22
C ASP A 527 20.73 10.47 -25.77
N GLU A 528 21.49 9.38 -25.61
CA GLU A 528 21.92 8.87 -24.30
C GLU A 528 22.66 9.94 -23.47
N THR A 529 23.42 10.82 -24.14
CA THR A 529 24.19 11.87 -23.45
C THR A 529 23.24 12.87 -22.79
N SER A 530 22.24 13.37 -23.53
CA SER A 530 21.22 14.28 -22.97
C SER A 530 20.38 13.61 -21.88
N VAL A 531 20.10 12.31 -22.00
CA VAL A 531 19.35 11.55 -20.98
C VAL A 531 20.17 11.47 -19.68
N ILE A 532 21.42 11.03 -19.76
CA ILE A 532 22.29 10.92 -18.58
C ILE A 532 22.50 12.29 -17.94
N GLU A 533 22.70 13.34 -18.74
CA GLU A 533 22.84 14.72 -18.27
C GLU A 533 21.59 15.18 -17.52
N LEU A 534 20.38 14.93 -18.06
CA LEU A 534 19.12 15.23 -17.40
C LEU A 534 18.96 14.43 -16.09
N LEU A 535 19.19 13.12 -16.10
CA LEU A 535 19.01 12.29 -14.92
C LEU A 535 20.00 12.66 -13.81
N THR A 536 21.23 13.03 -14.18
CA THR A 536 22.24 13.57 -13.25
C THR A 536 21.77 14.89 -12.65
N TYR A 537 21.20 15.77 -13.47
CA TYR A 537 20.64 17.05 -13.01
C TYR A 537 19.44 16.87 -12.06
N LEU A 538 18.58 15.90 -12.35
CA LEU A 538 17.48 15.47 -11.48
C LEU A 538 17.96 14.59 -10.32
N SER A 539 19.27 14.34 -10.25
CA SER A 539 19.98 13.57 -9.23
C SER A 539 19.34 12.23 -8.94
N PHE A 540 18.89 11.59 -10.01
CA PHE A 540 18.30 10.27 -9.99
C PHE A 540 17.13 10.12 -8.99
N LEU A 541 16.43 11.23 -8.68
CA LEU A 541 15.27 11.23 -7.80
C LEU A 541 14.01 10.79 -8.57
N PRO A 542 13.32 9.71 -8.16
CA PRO A 542 12.16 9.19 -8.88
C PRO A 542 11.07 10.25 -9.10
N LEU A 543 10.82 11.09 -8.08
CA LEU A 543 9.82 12.14 -8.17
C LEU A 543 10.17 13.20 -9.24
N ALA A 544 11.44 13.60 -9.30
CA ALA A 544 11.91 14.58 -10.27
C ALA A 544 11.91 14.01 -11.70
N ILE A 545 12.31 12.74 -11.85
CA ILE A 545 12.28 12.00 -13.12
C ILE A 545 10.86 11.89 -13.68
N THR A 546 9.90 11.50 -12.84
CA THR A 546 8.50 11.34 -13.28
C THR A 546 7.85 12.67 -13.65
N GLN A 547 8.19 13.76 -12.95
CA GLN A 547 7.77 15.12 -13.32
C GLN A 547 8.38 15.59 -14.64
N ALA A 548 9.69 15.38 -14.84
CA ALA A 548 10.36 15.69 -16.09
C ALA A 548 9.74 14.93 -17.27
N ALA A 549 9.50 13.62 -17.10
CA ALA A 549 8.84 12.81 -18.11
C ALA A 549 7.42 13.30 -18.41
N ALA A 550 6.64 13.70 -17.39
CA ALA A 550 5.30 14.27 -17.58
C ALA A 550 5.34 15.59 -18.37
N TYR A 551 6.28 16.49 -18.05
CA TYR A 551 6.49 17.72 -18.81
C TYR A 551 6.82 17.44 -20.27
N LEU A 552 7.77 16.53 -20.54
CA LEU A 552 8.19 16.17 -21.89
C LEU A 552 7.05 15.51 -22.68
N ASN A 553 6.25 14.67 -22.03
CA ASN A 553 5.06 14.05 -22.64
C ASN A 553 4.02 15.11 -23.05
N GLN A 554 3.81 16.14 -22.23
CA GLN A 554 2.81 17.19 -22.50
C GLN A 554 3.30 18.20 -23.54
N THR A 555 4.56 18.63 -23.46
CA THR A 555 5.11 19.70 -24.31
C THR A 555 5.71 19.20 -25.61
N ARG A 556 6.07 17.90 -25.69
CA ARG A 556 6.80 17.29 -26.81
C ARG A 556 8.14 17.99 -27.13
N ALA A 557 8.70 18.70 -26.16
CA ALA A 557 9.97 19.39 -26.31
C ALA A 557 11.15 18.40 -26.27
N PRO A 558 12.26 18.65 -26.97
CA PRO A 558 13.50 17.90 -26.80
C PRO A 558 14.08 18.06 -25.38
N ILE A 559 14.78 17.04 -24.88
CA ILE A 559 15.41 17.04 -23.55
C ILE A 559 16.31 18.28 -23.33
N ARG A 560 17.13 18.64 -24.32
CA ARG A 560 18.00 19.83 -24.29
C ARG A 560 17.27 21.14 -23.99
N ILE A 561 16.02 21.30 -24.46
CA ILE A 561 15.22 22.51 -24.21
C ILE A 561 14.78 22.53 -22.74
N TYR A 562 14.36 21.39 -22.22
CA TYR A 562 13.98 21.26 -20.82
C TYR A 562 15.17 21.45 -19.87
N LEU A 563 16.34 20.89 -20.20
CA LEU A 563 17.60 21.15 -19.50
C LEU A 563 17.95 22.64 -19.47
N GLY A 564 17.80 23.35 -20.60
CA GLY A 564 18.01 24.79 -20.67
C GLY A 564 17.06 25.56 -19.74
N LEU A 565 15.79 25.16 -19.65
CA LEU A 565 14.82 25.75 -18.73
C LEU A 565 15.19 25.51 -17.27
N LEU A 566 15.64 24.30 -16.92
CA LEU A 566 16.07 23.97 -15.56
C LEU A 566 17.31 24.76 -15.12
N ARG A 567 18.29 24.93 -16.01
CA ARG A 567 19.48 25.75 -15.76
C ARG A 567 19.14 27.23 -15.57
N ASN A 568 18.31 27.77 -16.46
CA ASN A 568 17.87 29.16 -16.35
C ASN A 568 17.03 29.40 -15.08
N ALA A 569 16.29 28.39 -14.61
CA ALA A 569 15.55 28.43 -13.35
C ALA A 569 16.47 28.50 -12.11
N GLU A 570 17.68 27.93 -12.17
CA GLU A 570 18.67 28.11 -11.10
C GLU A 570 19.16 29.55 -10.98
N ASP A 571 19.12 30.34 -12.06
CA ASP A 571 19.66 31.69 -12.11
C ASP A 571 18.61 32.81 -12.07
N ASN A 572 17.36 32.60 -12.51
CA ASN A 572 16.38 33.69 -12.65
C ASN A 572 14.89 33.40 -12.30
N ASP A 573 14.38 32.16 -12.36
CA ASP A 573 12.94 31.90 -12.17
C ASP A 573 12.63 30.49 -11.64
N THR A 574 12.23 30.39 -10.37
CA THR A 574 11.99 29.11 -9.67
C THR A 574 10.68 28.41 -10.06
N ARG A 575 9.83 29.04 -10.91
CA ARG A 575 8.51 28.53 -11.33
C ARG A 575 8.53 27.20 -12.07
N VAL A 576 9.68 26.76 -12.57
CA VAL A 576 9.80 25.47 -13.28
C VAL A 576 9.65 24.29 -12.31
N LEU A 577 10.15 24.41 -11.08
CA LEU A 577 10.08 23.37 -10.05
C LEU A 577 8.76 23.36 -9.28
N ASP A 578 7.89 24.36 -9.50
CA ASP A 578 6.56 24.52 -8.88
C ASP A 578 5.42 23.96 -9.77
N ARG A 579 5.72 23.47 -10.98
CA ARG A 579 4.69 22.95 -11.90
C ARG A 579 4.22 21.55 -11.49
N GLU A 580 2.91 21.42 -11.26
CA GLU A 580 2.28 20.17 -10.90
C GLU A 580 1.86 19.34 -12.12
N PHE A 581 2.07 18.02 -12.02
CA PHE A 581 1.53 17.04 -12.95
C PHE A 581 0.73 16.00 -12.17
N ARG A 582 -0.46 15.63 -12.68
CA ARG A 582 -1.34 14.65 -12.03
C ARG A 582 -0.68 13.26 -12.00
N ASP A 583 -0.67 12.64 -10.83
CA ASP A 583 -0.20 11.27 -10.61
C ASP A 583 -1.20 10.53 -9.71
N ASN A 584 -1.76 9.42 -10.22
CA ASN A 584 -2.79 8.63 -9.53
C ASN A 584 -2.22 7.70 -8.45
N THR A 585 -0.90 7.69 -8.25
CA THR A 585 -0.22 6.88 -7.21
C THR A 585 -0.03 7.63 -5.89
N ARG A 586 -0.72 8.77 -5.69
CA ARG A 586 -0.51 9.72 -4.58
C ARG A 586 -1.80 10.12 -3.87
N TYR A 587 -1.67 10.71 -2.67
CA TYR A 587 -2.80 11.21 -1.86
C TYR A 587 -3.57 12.33 -2.58
N ARG A 588 -4.91 12.26 -2.60
CA ARG A 588 -5.76 13.32 -3.19
C ARG A 588 -5.57 14.64 -2.42
N GLY A 589 -5.30 15.72 -3.14
CA GLY A 589 -5.19 17.07 -2.56
C GLY A 589 -3.77 17.49 -2.11
N SER A 590 -2.77 16.61 -2.24
CA SER A 590 -1.37 16.97 -1.94
C SER A 590 -0.77 17.83 -3.07
N GLN A 591 -0.31 19.04 -2.72
CA GLN A 591 0.39 19.97 -3.64
C GLN A 591 1.83 19.51 -3.83
N ASN A 592 2.25 19.17 -5.05
CA ASN A 592 3.29 18.14 -5.25
C ASN A 592 4.27 18.39 -6.40
N ALA A 593 4.77 19.61 -6.48
CA ALA A 593 6.04 19.85 -7.17
C ALA A 593 7.20 19.35 -6.28
N VAL A 594 8.34 18.95 -6.86
CA VAL A 594 9.51 18.49 -6.04
C VAL A 594 9.87 19.56 -5.01
N GLY A 595 9.82 20.84 -5.40
CA GLY A 595 10.00 21.98 -4.51
C GLY A 595 9.03 21.99 -3.33
N THR A 596 7.75 21.72 -3.56
CA THR A 596 6.71 21.67 -2.50
C THR A 596 7.00 20.57 -1.48
N THR A 597 7.50 19.41 -1.91
CA THR A 597 7.87 18.34 -0.96
C THR A 597 8.99 18.80 -0.02
N TRP A 598 10.00 19.51 -0.52
CA TRP A 598 11.04 20.02 0.36
C TRP A 598 10.54 21.17 1.23
N ILE A 599 9.67 22.07 0.74
CA ILE A 599 9.00 23.13 1.54
C ILE A 599 8.34 22.56 2.80
N VAL A 600 7.70 21.39 2.72
CA VAL A 600 7.15 20.71 3.90
C VAL A 600 8.25 20.36 4.91
N SER A 601 9.38 19.80 4.45
CA SER A 601 10.53 19.50 5.31
C SER A 601 11.17 20.77 5.90
N PHE A 602 11.27 21.88 5.16
CA PHE A 602 11.72 23.17 5.72
C PHE A 602 10.84 23.63 6.89
N ARG A 603 9.52 23.54 6.74
CA ARG A 603 8.58 23.94 7.81
C ARG A 603 8.74 23.06 9.05
N GLN A 604 9.00 21.76 8.88
CA GLN A 604 9.24 20.88 10.03
C GLN A 604 10.56 21.18 10.74
N ILE A 605 11.64 21.39 9.96
CA ILE A 605 12.91 21.84 10.54
C ILE A 605 12.71 23.16 11.28
N GLN A 606 11.96 24.11 10.72
CA GLN A 606 11.68 25.40 11.36
C GLN A 606 10.99 25.28 12.73
N LYS A 607 10.10 24.30 12.93
CA LYS A 607 9.49 24.05 14.24
C LYS A 607 10.51 23.51 15.24
N SER A 608 11.35 22.59 14.80
CA SER A 608 12.30 21.86 15.67
C SER A 608 13.58 22.63 15.98
N ASN A 609 14.15 23.35 15.02
CA ASN A 609 15.48 23.93 15.09
C ASN A 609 15.62 25.14 14.15
N GLN A 610 15.52 26.35 14.71
CA GLN A 610 15.65 27.60 13.95
C GLN A 610 17.08 27.80 13.39
N LEU A 611 18.12 27.39 14.14
CA LEU A 611 19.51 27.48 13.69
C LEU A 611 19.74 26.66 12.41
N ALA A 612 19.14 25.47 12.31
CA ALA A 612 19.20 24.65 11.10
C ALA A 612 18.58 25.36 9.88
N VAL A 613 17.49 26.11 10.06
CA VAL A 613 16.89 26.93 8.99
C VAL A 613 17.82 28.08 8.59
N ASP A 614 18.47 28.72 9.55
CA ASP A 614 19.38 29.83 9.29
C ASP A 614 20.64 29.34 8.55
N LEU A 615 21.21 28.20 8.95
CA LEU A 615 22.30 27.51 8.23
C LEU A 615 21.89 27.17 6.80
N LEU A 616 20.70 26.60 6.63
CA LEU A 616 20.19 26.19 5.33
C LEU A 616 19.93 27.39 4.41
N SER A 617 19.44 28.49 4.97
CA SER A 617 19.26 29.77 4.28
C SER A 617 20.61 30.35 3.84
N PHE A 618 21.61 30.35 4.72
CA PHE A 618 22.97 30.78 4.41
C PHE A 618 23.61 29.92 3.30
N ILE A 619 23.51 28.58 3.42
CA ILE A 619 24.10 27.66 2.44
C ILE A 619 23.47 27.84 1.05
N SER A 620 22.19 28.25 0.99
CA SER A 620 21.51 28.55 -0.28
C SER A 620 22.07 29.75 -1.04
N CYS A 621 22.91 30.56 -0.41
CA CYS A 621 23.54 31.73 -1.02
C CYS A 621 24.96 31.43 -1.54
N ILE A 622 25.58 30.32 -1.14
CA ILE A 622 26.97 29.95 -1.46
C ILE A 622 27.04 28.73 -2.39
N GLU A 623 28.26 28.28 -2.73
CA GLU A 623 28.44 27.06 -3.53
C GLU A 623 27.92 25.83 -2.76
N PRO A 624 26.93 25.08 -3.28
CA PRO A 624 26.32 23.95 -2.58
C PRO A 624 27.26 22.74 -2.42
N LYS A 625 28.41 22.71 -3.08
CA LYS A 625 29.38 21.61 -2.98
C LYS A 625 30.62 22.01 -2.19
N ALA A 626 31.20 21.03 -1.49
CA ALA A 626 32.45 21.14 -0.74
C ALA A 626 32.44 22.27 0.30
N ILE A 627 31.34 22.41 1.04
CA ILE A 627 31.11 23.44 2.07
C ILE A 627 31.88 23.07 3.34
N PRO A 628 32.95 23.79 3.72
CA PRO A 628 33.66 23.51 4.96
C PRO A 628 32.85 24.01 6.17
N GLN A 629 32.81 23.25 7.27
CA GLN A 629 32.11 23.65 8.51
C GLN A 629 32.56 25.03 9.01
N SER A 630 33.83 25.36 8.79
CA SER A 630 34.42 26.63 9.20
C SER A 630 33.79 27.85 8.50
N ILE A 631 33.08 27.69 7.37
CA ILE A 631 32.42 28.81 6.68
C ILE A 631 31.03 29.11 7.23
N LEU A 632 30.44 28.18 8.00
CA LEU A 632 29.08 28.32 8.51
C LEU A 632 28.99 29.45 9.55
N PRO A 633 27.78 30.04 9.75
CA PRO A 633 27.50 30.98 10.82
C PRO A 633 27.98 30.49 12.20
N ASP A 634 28.46 31.42 13.03
CA ASP A 634 28.91 31.10 14.38
C ASP A 634 27.72 30.75 15.29
N ALA A 635 27.86 29.65 16.03
CA ALA A 635 26.96 29.22 17.11
C ALA A 635 27.78 28.42 18.14
N GLU A 636 27.19 28.13 19.30
CA GLU A 636 27.82 27.22 20.27
C GLU A 636 28.07 25.84 19.62
N ALA A 637 29.18 25.19 19.97
CA ALA A 637 29.68 24.04 19.23
C ALA A 637 28.69 22.85 19.22
N ASP A 638 27.99 22.65 20.34
CA ASP A 638 26.94 21.65 20.51
C ASP A 638 25.67 22.00 19.72
N GLU A 639 25.22 23.26 19.77
CA GLU A 639 24.06 23.74 18.99
C GLU A 639 24.30 23.64 17.48
N LEU A 640 25.51 24.00 17.03
CA LEU A 640 25.91 23.91 15.62
C LEU A 640 25.93 22.46 15.14
N GLU A 641 26.53 21.57 15.91
CA GLU A 641 26.61 20.15 15.55
C GLU A 641 25.22 19.51 15.54
N TRP A 642 24.33 19.91 16.46
CA TRP A 642 22.93 19.48 16.47
C TRP A 642 22.17 19.99 15.24
N ALA A 643 22.31 21.26 14.87
CA ALA A 643 21.68 21.82 13.67
C ALA A 643 22.18 21.18 12.37
N ILE A 644 23.49 20.92 12.25
CA ILE A 644 24.05 20.16 11.14
C ILE A 644 23.48 18.73 11.15
N GLY A 645 23.42 18.10 12.31
CA GLY A 645 22.80 16.79 12.52
C GLY A 645 21.35 16.74 12.04
N THR A 646 20.54 17.77 12.34
CA THR A 646 19.17 17.91 11.84
C THR A 646 19.15 18.04 10.31
N LEU A 647 20.00 18.86 9.71
CA LEU A 647 20.04 18.99 8.24
C LEU A 647 20.50 17.69 7.55
N CYS A 648 21.41 16.94 8.17
CA CYS A 648 21.80 15.61 7.71
C CYS A 648 20.70 14.56 7.93
N SER A 649 19.94 14.66 9.02
CA SER A 649 18.83 13.73 9.32
C SER A 649 17.73 13.81 8.26
N TYR A 650 17.47 15.00 7.73
CA TYR A 650 16.56 15.24 6.60
C TYR A 650 17.22 15.04 5.22
N SER A 651 18.49 14.62 5.17
CA SER A 651 19.30 14.48 3.95
C SER A 651 19.45 15.76 3.12
N PHE A 652 19.27 16.94 3.73
CA PHE A 652 19.50 18.24 3.08
C PHE A 652 21.00 18.56 2.97
N LEU A 653 21.79 18.05 3.91
CA LEU A 653 23.24 18.05 3.87
C LEU A 653 23.79 16.63 3.94
N VAL A 654 24.87 16.39 3.22
CA VAL A 654 25.63 15.13 3.28
C VAL A 654 27.05 15.47 3.72
N ARG A 655 27.52 14.84 4.81
CA ARG A 655 28.90 14.95 5.27
C ARG A 655 29.80 14.06 4.42
N ARG A 656 30.94 14.58 3.94
CA ARG A 656 31.93 13.82 3.17
C ARG A 656 32.88 13.08 4.11
N GLU A 657 32.68 11.77 4.31
CA GLU A 657 33.55 10.90 5.13
C GLU A 657 33.99 11.56 6.47
N GLU A 658 35.11 11.18 7.09
CA GLU A 658 35.62 11.75 8.36
C GLU A 658 36.05 13.24 8.26
N SER A 659 35.57 14.00 7.26
CA SER A 659 35.88 15.41 7.08
C SER A 659 34.74 16.33 7.49
N ASN A 660 35.07 17.50 8.03
CA ASN A 660 34.12 18.58 8.35
C ASN A 660 33.73 19.37 7.08
N VAL A 661 33.40 18.65 6.00
CA VAL A 661 33.01 19.19 4.70
C VAL A 661 31.68 18.59 4.28
N PHE A 662 30.77 19.44 3.80
CA PHE A 662 29.41 19.10 3.49
C PHE A 662 29.06 19.37 2.03
N ASP A 663 28.11 18.60 1.51
CA ASP A 663 27.46 18.86 0.24
C ASP A 663 25.97 19.07 0.47
N MET A 664 25.44 20.13 -0.14
CA MET A 664 24.02 20.29 -0.40
C MET A 664 23.70 19.83 -1.82
N HIS A 665 22.50 19.30 -1.98
CA HIS A 665 21.96 18.94 -3.27
C HIS A 665 21.51 20.18 -4.08
N SER A 666 21.80 20.25 -5.38
CA SER A 666 21.49 21.41 -6.24
C SER A 666 20.00 21.79 -6.24
N LEU A 667 19.13 20.78 -6.34
CA LEU A 667 17.69 21.00 -6.28
C LEU A 667 17.20 21.45 -4.88
N VAL A 668 17.75 20.92 -3.78
CA VAL A 668 17.45 21.41 -2.41
C VAL A 668 17.87 22.87 -2.30
N HIS A 669 19.09 23.19 -2.73
CA HIS A 669 19.63 24.55 -2.80
C HIS A 669 18.72 25.49 -3.61
N THR A 670 18.16 25.03 -4.73
CA THR A 670 17.24 25.84 -5.55
C THR A 670 15.85 25.99 -4.92
N ALA A 671 15.35 24.95 -4.24
CA ALA A 671 14.07 25.04 -3.53
C ALA A 671 14.15 25.92 -2.28
N THR A 672 15.27 25.91 -1.53
CA THR A 672 15.49 26.84 -0.41
C THR A 672 15.36 28.28 -0.89
N ARG A 673 15.95 28.60 -2.04
CA ARG A 673 15.87 29.96 -2.63
C ARG A 673 14.46 30.32 -3.06
N GLY A 674 13.76 29.41 -3.75
CA GLY A 674 12.35 29.64 -4.11
C GLY A 674 11.44 29.82 -2.89
N TRP A 675 11.80 29.21 -1.76
CA TRP A 675 11.11 29.43 -0.48
C TRP A 675 11.43 30.80 0.14
N LEU A 676 12.69 31.24 0.10
CA LEU A 676 13.11 32.57 0.58
C LEU A 676 12.52 33.72 -0.25
N ASP A 677 12.45 33.55 -1.57
CA ASP A 677 11.82 34.49 -2.50
C ASP A 677 10.32 34.67 -2.18
N LYS A 678 9.59 33.57 -1.94
CA LYS A 678 8.17 33.62 -1.50
C LYS A 678 7.95 34.28 -0.15
N GLN A 679 9.00 34.45 0.67
CA GLN A 679 8.94 35.14 1.97
C GLN A 679 9.50 36.57 1.90
N ASP A 680 9.90 37.06 0.72
CA ASP A 680 10.60 38.34 0.54
C ASP A 680 11.90 38.46 1.38
N ARG A 681 12.54 37.33 1.71
CA ARG A 681 13.75 37.26 2.57
C ARG A 681 15.06 37.09 1.79
N GLU A 682 15.02 36.80 0.49
CA GLU A 682 16.22 36.48 -0.29
C GLU A 682 17.29 37.58 -0.24
N ILE A 683 16.88 38.85 -0.40
CA ILE A 683 17.81 39.99 -0.37
C ILE A 683 18.48 40.12 1.01
N GLN A 684 17.70 39.95 2.08
CA GLN A 684 18.20 40.05 3.45
C GLN A 684 19.24 38.94 3.73
N VAL A 685 18.89 37.69 3.47
CA VAL A 685 19.76 36.53 3.72
C VAL A 685 21.05 36.63 2.90
N SER A 686 20.97 37.08 1.65
CA SER A 686 22.15 37.30 0.81
C SER A 686 23.09 38.36 1.39
N ASN A 687 22.56 39.48 1.88
CA ASN A 687 23.36 40.52 2.53
C ASN A 687 23.99 40.02 3.84
N ASP A 688 23.25 39.28 4.66
CA ASP A 688 23.76 38.70 5.90
C ASP A 688 24.90 37.71 5.60
N ALA A 689 24.75 36.89 4.56
CA ALA A 689 25.80 35.97 4.11
C ALA A 689 27.06 36.71 3.61
N ILE A 690 26.89 37.85 2.92
CA ILE A 690 28.01 38.70 2.49
C ILE A 690 28.73 39.27 3.69
N CYS A 691 28.02 39.82 4.67
CA CYS A 691 28.60 40.34 5.91
C CYS A 691 29.42 39.26 6.63
N HIS A 692 28.86 38.05 6.76
CA HIS A 692 29.53 36.92 7.39
C HIS A 692 30.81 36.51 6.65
N LEU A 693 30.74 36.29 5.33
CA LEU A 693 31.92 35.94 4.55
C LEU A 693 32.94 37.07 4.52
N ALA A 694 32.52 38.33 4.43
CA ALA A 694 33.42 39.48 4.47
C ALA A 694 34.20 39.51 5.79
N ALA A 695 33.57 39.18 6.92
CA ALA A 695 34.26 39.10 8.21
C ALA A 695 35.24 37.91 8.27
N ARG A 696 34.81 36.73 7.81
CA ARG A 696 35.50 35.45 8.04
C ARG A 696 36.53 35.07 6.97
N PHE A 697 36.48 35.69 5.79
CA PHE A 697 37.42 35.38 4.71
C PHE A 697 38.86 35.69 5.14
N PRO A 698 39.78 34.72 5.04
CA PRO A 698 41.12 34.84 5.61
C PRO A 698 41.91 35.97 4.98
N THR A 699 42.58 36.76 5.81
CA THR A 699 43.51 37.81 5.38
C THR A 699 44.94 37.25 5.33
N ARG A 700 45.76 37.87 4.47
CA ARG A 700 47.19 37.67 4.09
C ARG A 700 48.18 36.91 5.02
N ASN A 701 47.81 35.80 5.64
CA ASN A 701 48.67 34.93 6.45
C ASN A 701 48.77 33.53 5.85
N HIS A 702 50.00 33.01 5.70
CA HIS A 702 50.27 31.68 5.14
C HIS A 702 49.56 30.54 5.89
N ALA A 703 49.29 30.70 7.19
CA ALA A 703 48.60 29.71 8.02
C ALA A 703 47.13 29.48 7.63
N HIS A 704 46.50 30.40 6.87
CA HIS A 704 45.09 30.32 6.48
C HIS A 704 44.89 30.18 4.96
N TYR A 705 45.96 29.86 4.22
CA TYR A 705 45.92 29.76 2.76
C TYR A 705 44.97 28.64 2.28
N ASP A 706 45.00 27.49 2.95
CA ASP A 706 44.14 26.35 2.62
C ASP A 706 42.64 26.65 2.83
N PHE A 707 42.30 27.37 3.90
CA PHE A 707 40.93 27.85 4.13
C PHE A 707 40.48 28.83 3.04
N GLY A 708 41.36 29.75 2.63
CA GLY A 708 41.06 30.71 1.57
C GLY A 708 40.72 29.99 0.25
N ARG A 709 41.46 28.93 -0.09
CA ARG A 709 41.20 28.15 -1.31
C ARG A 709 39.84 27.45 -1.28
N GLN A 710 39.45 26.94 -0.11
CA GLN A 710 38.14 26.33 0.09
C GLN A 710 37.00 27.37 0.03
N TYR A 711 37.23 28.62 0.47
CA TYR A 711 36.18 29.65 0.56
C TYR A 711 35.91 30.36 -0.77
N VAL A 712 36.89 30.40 -1.68
CA VAL A 712 36.78 31.13 -2.96
C VAL A 712 35.54 30.76 -3.79
N PRO A 713 35.21 29.47 -4.04
CA PRO A 713 34.04 29.11 -4.83
C PRO A 713 32.74 29.65 -4.21
N HIS A 714 32.61 29.57 -2.89
CA HIS A 714 31.47 30.08 -2.13
C HIS A 714 31.32 31.60 -2.25
N ALA A 715 32.42 32.34 -2.05
CA ALA A 715 32.41 33.79 -2.13
C ALA A 715 32.16 34.32 -3.55
N VAL A 716 32.77 33.70 -4.57
CA VAL A 716 32.56 34.09 -5.98
C VAL A 716 31.11 33.87 -6.41
N ARG A 717 30.49 32.75 -6.01
CA ARG A 717 29.08 32.47 -6.32
C ARG A 717 28.15 33.51 -5.70
N LEU A 718 28.38 33.85 -4.43
CA LEU A 718 27.61 34.87 -3.71
C LEU A 718 27.72 36.25 -4.39
N LEU A 719 28.94 36.66 -4.73
CA LEU A 719 29.22 37.96 -5.35
C LEU A 719 28.65 38.10 -6.77
N ASN A 720 28.67 37.03 -7.58
CA ASN A 720 28.11 37.06 -8.93
C ASN A 720 26.60 37.31 -8.97
N ARG A 721 25.88 37.08 -7.86
CA ARG A 721 24.41 37.19 -7.80
C ARG A 721 23.88 38.51 -7.25
N THR A 722 24.75 39.34 -6.67
CA THR A 722 24.37 40.70 -6.24
C THR A 722 24.18 41.65 -7.43
N HIS A 723 23.14 41.42 -8.23
CA HIS A 723 22.74 42.34 -9.30
C HIS A 723 21.80 43.42 -8.71
N GLY A 724 22.39 44.51 -8.19
CA GLY A 724 21.67 45.75 -7.89
C GLY A 724 21.81 46.33 -6.48
N ASN A 725 22.07 45.51 -5.46
CA ASN A 725 22.22 45.93 -4.05
C ASN A 725 23.62 45.59 -3.51
N LYS A 726 24.68 46.20 -4.06
CA LYS A 726 26.06 46.01 -3.54
C LYS A 726 26.29 46.89 -2.31
N THR A 727 26.55 46.30 -1.16
CA THR A 727 26.87 47.01 0.10
C THR A 727 28.38 47.23 0.25
N VAL A 728 28.80 47.97 1.27
CA VAL A 728 30.22 48.19 1.59
C VAL A 728 30.93 46.85 1.80
N GLU A 729 30.26 45.92 2.50
CA GLU A 729 30.74 44.58 2.81
C GLU A 729 30.91 43.74 1.53
N SER A 730 30.05 43.91 0.51
CA SER A 730 30.22 43.26 -0.80
C SER A 730 31.57 43.64 -1.43
N TYR A 731 31.95 44.93 -1.40
CA TYR A 731 33.22 45.39 -1.95
C TYR A 731 34.42 44.98 -1.10
N GLN A 732 34.26 44.89 0.22
CA GLN A 732 35.30 44.31 1.09
C GLN A 732 35.56 42.85 0.73
N LEU A 733 34.50 42.06 0.50
CA LEU A 733 34.63 40.67 0.07
C LEU A 733 35.23 40.55 -1.34
N PHE A 734 34.80 41.37 -2.31
CA PHE A 734 35.45 41.45 -3.64
C PHE A 734 36.95 41.73 -3.53
N GLY A 735 37.36 42.64 -2.64
CA GLY A 735 38.76 42.97 -2.41
C GLY A 735 39.56 41.79 -1.84
N LYS A 736 39.04 41.12 -0.80
CA LYS A 736 39.69 39.95 -0.19
C LYS A 736 39.81 38.78 -1.18
N VAL A 737 38.72 38.45 -1.88
CA VAL A 737 38.67 37.38 -2.88
C VAL A 737 39.57 37.70 -4.07
N GLY A 738 39.56 38.93 -4.57
CA GLY A 738 40.42 39.37 -5.68
C GLY A 738 41.90 39.25 -5.36
N VAL A 739 42.33 39.67 -4.17
CA VAL A 739 43.72 39.50 -3.72
C VAL A 739 44.10 38.02 -3.59
N PHE A 740 43.20 37.19 -3.06
CA PHE A 740 43.46 35.75 -2.94
C PHE A 740 43.60 35.08 -4.32
N LEU A 741 42.67 35.34 -5.25
CA LEU A 741 42.71 34.83 -6.62
C LEU A 741 43.99 35.25 -7.36
N TYR A 742 44.47 36.47 -7.10
CA TYR A 742 45.75 36.95 -7.64
C TYR A 742 46.92 36.11 -7.11
N MET A 743 46.94 35.78 -5.81
CA MET A 743 47.96 34.91 -5.20
C MET A 743 47.90 33.47 -5.74
N ASP A 744 46.70 32.95 -6.00
CA ASP A 744 46.45 31.65 -6.63
C ASP A 744 46.70 31.66 -8.16
N ARG A 745 47.22 32.77 -8.70
CA ARG A 745 47.54 32.99 -10.13
C ARG A 745 46.34 32.90 -11.08
N ARG A 746 45.12 33.05 -10.56
CA ARG A 746 43.86 33.13 -11.32
C ARG A 746 43.58 34.57 -11.74
N PHE A 747 44.51 35.15 -12.51
CA PHE A 747 44.54 36.60 -12.78
C PHE A 747 43.27 37.16 -13.42
N LYS A 748 42.65 36.44 -14.36
CA LYS A 748 41.40 36.87 -15.00
C LYS A 748 40.24 37.03 -14.03
N GLU A 749 40.10 36.11 -13.07
CA GLU A 749 39.04 36.16 -12.07
C GLU A 749 39.35 37.21 -11.00
N ALA A 750 40.63 37.37 -10.64
CA ALA A 750 41.10 38.43 -9.77
C ALA A 750 40.79 39.82 -10.33
N ILE A 751 41.06 40.04 -11.63
CA ILE A 751 40.76 41.28 -12.35
C ILE A 751 39.28 41.63 -12.23
N ARG A 752 38.37 40.70 -12.51
CA ARG A 752 36.91 40.94 -12.39
C ARG A 752 36.52 41.44 -11.00
N CYS A 753 37.09 40.87 -9.95
CA CYS A 753 36.80 41.29 -8.57
C CYS A 753 37.42 42.66 -8.25
N LEU A 754 38.64 42.92 -8.71
CA LEU A 754 39.37 44.15 -8.44
C LEU A 754 38.82 45.35 -9.23
N GLU A 755 38.29 45.13 -10.44
CA GLU A 755 37.57 46.14 -11.25
C GLU A 755 36.36 46.69 -10.48
N GLU A 756 35.56 45.81 -9.87
CA GLU A 756 34.41 46.18 -9.04
C GLU A 756 34.80 47.04 -7.84
N VAL A 757 35.89 46.69 -7.15
CA VAL A 757 36.40 47.47 -6.01
C VAL A 757 36.94 48.83 -6.45
N CYS A 758 37.67 48.89 -7.58
CA CYS A 758 38.20 50.14 -8.12
C CYS A 758 37.05 51.06 -8.50
N TRP A 759 36.06 50.56 -9.25
CA TRP A 759 34.89 51.32 -9.67
C TRP A 759 34.15 51.93 -8.47
N TRP A 760 33.90 51.13 -7.43
CA TRP A 760 33.24 51.62 -6.21
C TRP A 760 34.04 52.71 -5.48
N ARG A 761 35.35 52.51 -5.32
CA ARG A 761 36.22 53.50 -4.66
C ARG A 761 36.38 54.77 -5.47
N GLN A 762 36.35 54.69 -6.81
CA GLN A 762 36.36 55.86 -7.68
C GLN A 762 35.13 56.76 -7.47
N GLY A 763 33.97 56.17 -7.17
CA GLY A 763 32.75 56.90 -6.86
C GLY A 763 32.69 57.49 -5.44
N LEU A 764 33.38 56.87 -4.47
CA LEU A 764 33.31 57.26 -3.05
C LEU A 764 34.45 58.21 -2.63
N HIS A 765 35.64 58.07 -3.21
CA HIS A 765 36.85 58.74 -2.76
C HIS A 765 37.51 59.59 -3.86
N PRO A 766 38.10 60.75 -3.50
CA PRO A 766 38.86 61.58 -4.43
C PRO A 766 40.07 60.83 -4.99
N ALA A 767 40.60 61.29 -6.13
CA ALA A 767 41.72 60.63 -6.82
C ALA A 767 43.00 60.54 -5.97
N THR A 768 43.15 61.40 -4.96
CA THR A 768 44.26 61.43 -4.02
C THR A 768 44.12 60.46 -2.83
N ASP A 769 43.00 59.75 -2.71
CA ASP A 769 42.76 58.84 -1.60
C ASP A 769 43.68 57.60 -1.66
N ALA A 770 44.33 57.30 -0.53
CA ALA A 770 45.31 56.23 -0.44
C ALA A 770 44.71 54.84 -0.71
N ALA A 771 43.46 54.59 -0.28
CA ALA A 771 42.80 53.31 -0.49
C ALA A 771 42.39 53.13 -1.96
N ARG A 772 41.91 54.19 -2.63
CA ARG A 772 41.64 54.20 -4.08
C ARG A 772 42.90 53.90 -4.88
N LEU A 773 43.99 54.62 -4.63
CA LEU A 773 45.28 54.40 -5.30
C LEU A 773 45.85 53.01 -5.02
N GLY A 774 45.63 52.47 -3.82
CA GLY A 774 45.99 51.10 -3.46
C GLY A 774 45.27 50.03 -4.27
N SER A 775 43.95 50.21 -4.52
CA SER A 775 43.18 49.30 -5.38
C SER A 775 43.56 49.41 -6.85
N GLU A 776 43.73 50.63 -7.38
CA GLU A 776 44.15 50.86 -8.77
C GLU A 776 45.54 50.23 -9.03
N HIS A 777 46.49 50.40 -8.10
CA HIS A 777 47.78 49.72 -8.17
C HIS A 777 47.66 48.18 -8.17
N SER A 778 46.75 47.62 -7.36
CA SER A 778 46.52 46.17 -7.28
C SER A 778 45.86 45.62 -8.55
N LEU A 779 44.95 46.38 -9.17
CA LEU A 779 44.34 46.02 -10.45
C LEU A 779 45.35 46.09 -11.59
N ALA A 780 46.17 47.14 -11.64
CA ALA A 780 47.18 47.28 -12.69
C ALA A 780 48.27 46.20 -12.61
N THR A 781 48.66 45.79 -11.41
CA THR A 781 49.55 44.64 -11.22
C THR A 781 48.88 43.33 -11.65
N ALA A 782 47.57 43.16 -11.44
CA ALA A 782 46.82 42.03 -11.98
C ALA A 782 46.80 42.03 -13.53
N TYR A 783 46.55 43.18 -14.18
CA TYR A 783 46.64 43.31 -15.64
C TYR A 783 48.02 42.94 -16.18
N LEU A 784 49.09 43.38 -15.50
CA LEU A 784 50.45 43.07 -15.93
C LEU A 784 50.72 41.57 -15.94
N ASN A 785 50.24 40.84 -14.92
CA ASN A 785 50.40 39.38 -14.83
C ASN A 785 49.48 38.61 -15.80
N ASP A 786 48.32 39.17 -16.18
CA ASP A 786 47.45 38.64 -17.25
C ASP A 786 47.95 39.00 -18.67
N ARG A 787 49.10 39.69 -18.78
CA ARG A 787 49.70 40.17 -20.04
C ARG A 787 48.93 41.29 -20.75
N ARG A 788 48.03 41.98 -20.04
CA ARG A 788 47.37 43.22 -20.50
C ARG A 788 48.29 44.42 -20.21
N ILE A 789 49.45 44.44 -20.88
CA ILE A 789 50.57 45.35 -20.55
C ILE A 789 50.18 46.82 -20.76
N LYS A 790 49.47 47.15 -21.84
CA LYS A 790 49.07 48.54 -22.13
C LYS A 790 48.11 49.09 -21.08
N ASP A 791 47.09 48.33 -20.71
CA ASP A 791 46.12 48.69 -19.67
C ASP A 791 46.80 48.86 -18.29
N ALA A 792 47.80 48.02 -17.99
CA ALA A 792 48.60 48.13 -16.77
C ALA A 792 49.44 49.41 -16.75
N ILE A 793 50.08 49.77 -17.86
CA ILE A 793 50.90 50.98 -17.98
C ILE A 793 50.03 52.22 -17.78
N GLU A 794 48.91 52.33 -18.49
CA GLU A 794 48.01 53.49 -18.39
C GLU A 794 47.57 53.74 -16.94
N MET A 795 47.16 52.68 -16.25
CA MET A 795 46.73 52.77 -14.85
C MET A 795 47.89 53.06 -13.89
N LEU A 796 49.08 52.47 -14.09
CA LEU A 796 50.25 52.71 -13.24
C LEU A 796 50.83 54.12 -13.43
N GLU A 797 50.84 54.65 -14.66
CA GLU A 797 51.26 56.04 -14.93
C GLU A 797 50.38 57.03 -14.16
N HIS A 798 49.06 56.83 -14.18
CA HIS A 798 48.12 57.62 -13.37
C HIS A 798 48.43 57.51 -11.86
N VAL A 799 48.53 56.29 -11.32
CA VAL A 799 48.78 56.08 -9.89
C VAL A 799 50.12 56.69 -9.43
N VAL A 800 51.17 56.54 -10.23
CA VAL A 800 52.50 57.11 -9.93
C VAL A 800 52.46 58.63 -9.99
N ALA A 801 51.81 59.22 -11.01
CA ALA A 801 51.68 60.67 -11.13
C ALA A 801 51.00 61.27 -9.90
N VAL A 802 49.86 60.70 -9.47
CA VAL A 802 49.15 61.18 -8.28
C VAL A 802 50.01 60.98 -7.03
N ARG A 803 50.59 59.79 -6.81
CA ARG A 803 51.44 59.53 -5.62
C ARG A 803 52.68 60.41 -5.54
N ARG A 804 53.25 60.84 -6.67
CA ARG A 804 54.37 61.80 -6.70
C ARG A 804 53.97 63.18 -6.17
N GLU A 805 52.72 63.59 -6.36
CA GLU A 805 52.22 64.88 -5.89
C GLU A 805 51.88 64.86 -4.39
N ILE A 806 51.42 63.71 -3.86
CA ILE A 806 50.88 63.62 -2.50
C ILE A 806 51.80 62.95 -1.47
N LEU A 807 52.78 62.14 -1.89
CA LEU A 807 53.65 61.38 -0.98
C LEU A 807 55.13 61.75 -1.16
N ASP A 808 55.86 61.77 -0.04
CA ASP A 808 57.30 61.96 -0.04
C ASP A 808 58.01 60.90 -0.89
N GLU A 809 59.14 61.27 -1.48
CA GLU A 809 59.94 60.38 -2.33
C GLU A 809 60.37 59.09 -1.61
N LYS A 810 60.45 59.13 -0.28
CA LYS A 810 60.83 58.00 0.58
C LYS A 810 59.65 57.13 1.01
N ASP A 811 58.42 57.47 0.62
CA ASP A 811 57.25 56.67 0.96
C ASP A 811 57.28 55.30 0.27
N HIS A 812 57.06 54.24 1.05
CA HIS A 812 57.11 52.86 0.54
C HIS A 812 56.04 52.56 -0.52
N SER A 813 54.85 53.16 -0.42
CA SER A 813 53.76 52.96 -1.37
C SER A 813 54.06 53.64 -2.70
N ARG A 814 54.66 54.84 -2.67
CA ARG A 814 55.14 55.54 -3.87
C ARG A 814 56.21 54.72 -4.60
N LEU A 815 57.26 54.32 -3.88
CA LEU A 815 58.34 53.49 -4.42
C LEU A 815 57.83 52.13 -4.94
N GLY A 816 56.80 51.56 -4.31
CA GLY A 816 56.13 50.34 -4.78
C GLY A 816 55.44 50.52 -6.13
N SER A 817 54.71 51.62 -6.33
CA SER A 817 54.09 51.96 -7.62
C SER A 817 55.08 52.25 -8.74
N GLU A 818 56.16 52.98 -8.45
CA GLU A 818 57.23 53.27 -9.42
C GLU A 818 57.95 51.98 -9.84
N HIS A 819 58.22 51.07 -8.89
CA HIS A 819 58.79 49.77 -9.21
C HIS A 819 57.88 48.92 -10.11
N SER A 820 56.57 48.88 -9.84
CA SER A 820 55.61 48.16 -10.68
C SER A 820 55.48 48.78 -12.08
N LEU A 821 55.52 50.11 -12.19
CA LEU A 821 55.51 50.81 -13.49
C LEU A 821 56.77 50.51 -14.31
N ALA A 822 57.95 50.53 -13.68
CA ALA A 822 59.19 50.15 -14.34
C ALA A 822 59.14 48.69 -14.83
N THR A 823 58.55 47.79 -14.04
CA THR A 823 58.32 46.39 -14.45
C THR A 823 57.38 46.32 -15.66
N ALA A 824 56.34 47.15 -15.70
CA ALA A 824 55.43 47.24 -16.84
C ALA A 824 56.15 47.75 -18.12
N TYR A 825 57.01 48.75 -18.00
CA TYR A 825 57.86 49.24 -19.10
C TYR A 825 58.84 48.18 -19.62
N LEU A 826 59.44 47.37 -18.73
CA LEU A 826 60.28 46.24 -19.17
C LEU A 826 59.47 45.24 -20.01
N ASN A 827 58.25 44.91 -19.56
CA ASN A 827 57.38 43.99 -20.29
C ASN A 827 56.90 44.57 -21.64
N ASP A 828 56.81 45.90 -21.77
CA ASP A 828 56.47 46.62 -23.01
C ASP A 828 57.68 46.93 -23.91
N GLN A 829 58.89 46.44 -23.54
CA GLN A 829 60.16 46.71 -24.23
C GLN A 829 60.64 48.18 -24.21
N ARG A 830 60.09 49.00 -23.32
CA ARG A 830 60.56 50.37 -23.02
C ARG A 830 61.72 50.33 -22.04
N ILE A 831 62.83 49.69 -22.44
CA ILE A 831 63.94 49.35 -21.54
C ILE A 831 64.61 50.59 -20.93
N LYS A 832 64.77 51.68 -21.70
CA LYS A 832 65.40 52.92 -21.21
C LYS A 832 64.60 53.54 -20.06
N ASP A 833 63.30 53.73 -20.27
CA ASP A 833 62.39 54.32 -19.30
C ASP A 833 62.31 53.47 -18.01
N ALA A 834 62.39 52.14 -18.15
CA ALA A 834 62.43 51.24 -17.01
C ALA A 834 63.74 51.34 -16.21
N ILE A 835 64.89 51.42 -16.87
CA ILE A 835 66.20 51.54 -16.20
C ILE A 835 66.25 52.84 -15.40
N GLU A 836 65.86 53.96 -16.01
CA GLU A 836 65.85 55.27 -15.34
C GLU A 836 65.02 55.24 -14.06
N MET A 837 63.82 54.66 -14.14
CA MET A 837 62.92 54.53 -12.99
C MET A 837 63.43 53.55 -11.93
N LEU A 838 64.06 52.43 -12.31
CA LEU A 838 64.64 51.48 -11.36
C LEU A 838 65.89 52.05 -10.66
N GLU A 839 66.75 52.78 -11.37
CA GLU A 839 67.91 53.46 -10.79
C GLU A 839 67.48 54.46 -9.72
N HIS A 840 66.43 55.24 -10.01
CA HIS A 840 65.80 56.14 -9.05
C HIS A 840 65.27 55.41 -7.82
N VAL A 841 64.42 54.37 -7.99
CA VAL A 841 63.86 53.60 -6.86
C VAL A 841 64.97 52.94 -6.01
N VAL A 842 66.03 52.42 -6.63
CA VAL A 842 67.17 51.81 -5.93
C VAL A 842 67.97 52.83 -5.15
N ALA A 843 68.23 54.01 -5.73
CA ALA A 843 68.94 55.10 -5.05
C ALA A 843 68.20 55.51 -3.76
N VAL A 844 66.88 55.74 -3.84
CA VAL A 844 66.07 56.14 -2.70
C VAL A 844 65.96 55.03 -1.64
N ARG A 845 65.76 53.76 -2.04
CA ARG A 845 65.74 52.63 -1.09
C ARG A 845 67.08 52.42 -0.38
N ARG A 846 68.21 52.67 -1.06
CA ARG A 846 69.54 52.59 -0.46
C ARG A 846 69.73 53.65 0.64
N GLU A 847 69.22 54.87 0.44
CA GLU A 847 69.24 55.90 1.48
C GLU A 847 68.40 55.54 2.71
N LEU A 848 67.24 54.90 2.51
CA LEU A 848 66.37 54.45 3.61
C LEU A 848 67.05 53.36 4.46
N LEU A 849 67.59 52.33 3.81
CA LEU A 849 68.30 51.23 4.49
C LEU A 849 69.58 51.70 5.19
N ALA A 850 70.26 52.73 4.68
CA ALA A 850 71.42 53.30 5.33
C ALA A 850 71.05 54.08 6.61
N LYS A 851 69.84 54.63 6.71
CA LYS A 851 69.33 55.30 7.92
C LYS A 851 68.82 54.31 8.97
N ASP A 852 68.11 53.26 8.57
CA ASP A 852 67.59 52.24 9.51
C ASP A 852 68.70 51.39 10.17
N ASN A 853 69.85 51.22 9.52
CA ASN A 853 71.01 50.56 10.12
C ASN A 853 71.87 51.48 11.00
N SER A 854 71.49 52.76 11.13
CA SER A 854 72.16 53.78 11.96
C SER A 854 71.36 54.21 13.19
N SER A 855 70.21 53.56 13.43
CA SER A 855 69.37 53.61 14.63
C SER A 855 69.38 52.26 15.33
#